data_AF-A0A7Y5LXC4-F1
#
_entry.id   AF-A0A7Y5LXC4-F1
#
_cell.length_a   1.000
_cell.length_b   1.000
_cell.length_c   1.000
_cell.angle_alpha   90.00
_cell.angle_beta   90.00
_cell.angle_gamma   90.00
#
_symmetry.space_group_name_H-M   'P 1'
#
loop_
_entity.id
_entity.type
_entity.pdbx_description
1 polymer ?
#
loop_
_entity_poly.entity_id
_entity_poly.type
_entity_poly.pdbx_seq_one_letter_code
_entity_poly.pdbx_strand_id
1 'polypeptide(L)'
;DEFAGATGDFSRAIALEPANPDWLARRSQARMALDNWEGVLEDAETWLRLKPGAVEAVATRGWAMVNLGEVDAGLAEQDRAFELSGANPLFRARFDAYLRKADWTALTAEAEGAIAGRSPRGGLDFYRVVGLVGQKRWDEAAAAVEEARRRGATTEADLGGAWLAGTPEAGRHFSPPRSIQLLDSAAQLTISGFLNTRARTLFLGGSTDQCLDYLSTRGRRGNPETLFWMGACYWKLGRLAEAGAVLRDARRLNPYLVRHAEAVPGLREFVAGIDREIAGEGAGGALRFELATHLMSVAEIEGLVRRFRFARAVKEYEALLASVTSSVRRAEIEARLPELRGLAGAHGKLTAAINAGTLTLKTRLARTDLTIVKSGDETFDFTVPSGSGRFPWAFFETAAYVDFARQAVLTPAELSGLACLAWDAGARDLAVQLFEEAAKKNPALRPGIAASVARRRGIAVPEGGFLAFRGRYVSPAEKAQLEKGLVEWDGGWVPAEDRAKLAQGFVRVGGDWVRAAEADLLARGFRQHGGRWLSRADYDAARSVWADAWVEETPHAIVKTNHSEAFSKDLAALVEAAWPHLRELHGGEPAFARGGKLTLHAFRTFDDYRRHCVEHRAEDQLAAAGFARSDLDVAAGWNKTGNDRHFLQTMVHEAAHLFAFRASPAARSPSWYSEGMATALEGFRWNGSAFVFDFLSDLRLPFARAAARGVRAIPLKELLAADALTLIRTDSSRALVFYGQCWSLHFFLSRTANPAWRKAWGEYREMVRRGGTRDFLEFFPDADRLEKDWVEFVKGL
;
A
#
# COMPACT_ATOMS: atom_id res chain seq x y z
N ASP A 1 -15.33 13.69 -15.82
CA ASP A 1 -15.71 13.05 -17.10
C ASP A 1 -17.05 12.32 -17.04
N GLU A 2 -17.31 11.45 -16.07
CA GLU A 2 -18.59 10.72 -15.96
C GLU A 2 -19.83 11.61 -15.79
N PHE A 3 -19.74 12.70 -15.00
CA PHE A 3 -20.85 13.65 -14.83
C PHE A 3 -21.20 14.41 -16.11
N ALA A 4 -20.21 14.72 -16.96
CA ALA A 4 -20.46 15.37 -18.25
C ALA A 4 -21.22 14.43 -19.19
N GLY A 5 -20.85 13.14 -19.24
CA GLY A 5 -21.62 12.11 -19.93
C GLY A 5 -23.06 12.00 -19.42
N ALA A 6 -23.23 11.95 -18.09
CA ALA A 6 -24.54 11.87 -17.45
C ALA A 6 -25.44 13.07 -17.81
N THR A 7 -24.92 14.30 -17.86
CA THR A 7 -25.71 15.45 -18.32
C THR A 7 -26.21 15.29 -19.77
N GLY A 8 -25.42 14.66 -20.63
CA GLY A 8 -25.78 14.35 -22.02
C GLY A 8 -26.86 13.27 -22.13
N ASP A 9 -26.79 12.23 -21.30
CA ASP A 9 -27.80 11.17 -21.25
C ASP A 9 -29.14 11.68 -20.69
N PHE A 10 -29.13 12.46 -19.61
CA PHE A 10 -30.36 13.05 -19.08
C PHE A 10 -30.96 14.09 -20.03
N SER A 11 -30.15 14.79 -20.81
CA SER A 11 -30.68 15.68 -21.87
C SER A 11 -31.43 14.89 -22.95
N ARG A 12 -30.95 13.69 -23.30
CA ARG A 12 -31.67 12.77 -24.20
C ARG A 12 -32.94 12.23 -23.55
N ALA A 13 -32.90 11.87 -22.27
CA ALA A 13 -34.09 11.43 -21.53
C ALA A 13 -35.17 12.52 -21.47
N ILE A 14 -34.79 13.78 -21.21
CA ILE A 14 -35.72 14.93 -21.22
C ILE A 14 -36.33 15.12 -22.62
N ALA A 15 -35.56 14.91 -23.69
CA ALA A 15 -36.11 15.00 -25.04
C ALA A 15 -37.14 13.90 -25.35
N LEU A 16 -36.97 12.70 -24.76
CA LEU A 16 -37.90 11.58 -24.91
C LEU A 16 -39.15 11.72 -24.02
N GLU A 17 -38.98 12.23 -22.80
CA GLU A 17 -40.04 12.42 -21.80
C GLU A 17 -40.02 13.85 -21.23
N PRO A 18 -40.45 14.86 -22.01
CA PRO A 18 -40.31 16.28 -21.62
C PRO A 18 -41.19 16.70 -20.44
N ALA A 19 -42.22 15.91 -20.11
CA ALA A 19 -43.11 16.16 -18.98
C ALA A 19 -42.69 15.45 -17.69
N ASN A 20 -41.59 14.69 -17.69
CA ASN A 20 -41.11 13.97 -16.51
C ASN A 20 -40.03 14.78 -15.77
N PRO A 21 -40.37 15.39 -14.61
CA PRO A 21 -39.43 16.26 -13.89
C PRO A 21 -38.29 15.51 -13.20
N ASP A 22 -38.37 14.17 -13.06
CA ASP A 22 -37.31 13.39 -12.44
C ASP A 22 -36.01 13.46 -13.27
N TRP A 23 -36.13 13.62 -14.60
CA TRP A 23 -34.97 13.81 -15.47
C TRP A 23 -34.31 15.19 -15.29
N LEU A 24 -35.09 16.23 -15.00
CA LEU A 24 -34.58 17.56 -14.65
C LEU A 24 -33.87 17.53 -13.29
N ALA A 25 -34.42 16.81 -12.31
CA ALA A 25 -33.80 16.62 -11.00
C ALA A 25 -32.44 15.91 -11.12
N ARG A 26 -32.38 14.81 -11.89
CA ARG A 26 -31.15 14.05 -12.11
C ARG A 26 -30.11 14.82 -12.92
N ARG A 27 -30.53 15.60 -13.93
CA ARG A 27 -29.62 16.48 -14.68
C ARG A 27 -29.08 17.62 -13.82
N SER A 28 -29.92 18.22 -12.98
CA SER A 28 -29.51 19.24 -12.01
C SER A 28 -28.41 18.73 -11.08
N GLN A 29 -28.55 17.52 -10.53
CA GLN A 29 -27.51 16.92 -9.68
C GLN A 29 -26.18 16.71 -10.42
N ALA A 30 -26.23 16.24 -11.67
CA ALA A 30 -25.04 16.10 -12.50
C ALA A 30 -24.40 17.47 -12.85
N ARG A 31 -25.21 18.51 -13.08
CA ARG A 31 -24.74 19.88 -13.34
C ARG A 31 -24.15 20.53 -12.09
N MET A 32 -24.72 20.29 -10.90
CA MET A 32 -24.15 20.71 -9.61
C MET A 32 -22.76 20.13 -9.38
N ALA A 33 -22.55 18.85 -9.69
CA ALA A 33 -21.24 18.21 -9.57
C ALA A 33 -20.19 18.75 -10.56
N LEU A 34 -20.62 19.51 -11.56
CA LEU A 34 -19.78 20.19 -12.55
C LEU A 34 -19.67 21.70 -12.32
N ASP A 35 -20.19 22.21 -11.19
CA ASP A 35 -20.27 23.65 -10.88
C ASP A 35 -20.98 24.49 -11.96
N ASN A 36 -21.85 23.88 -12.78
CA ASN A 36 -22.65 24.59 -13.78
C ASN A 36 -23.96 25.10 -13.17
N TRP A 37 -23.85 26.12 -12.32
CA TRP A 37 -24.95 26.64 -11.52
C TRP A 37 -26.03 27.35 -12.35
N GLU A 38 -25.66 27.98 -13.47
CA GLU A 38 -26.60 28.54 -14.43
C GLU A 38 -27.50 27.45 -15.04
N GLY A 39 -26.92 26.31 -15.41
CA GLY A 39 -27.69 25.16 -15.91
C GLY A 39 -28.54 24.49 -14.83
N VAL A 40 -28.12 24.52 -13.58
CA VAL A 40 -28.94 24.06 -12.44
C VAL A 40 -30.15 24.97 -12.25
N LEU A 41 -29.96 26.29 -12.35
CA LEU A 41 -31.04 27.27 -12.25
C LEU A 41 -32.08 27.05 -13.36
N GLU A 42 -31.65 26.89 -14.62
CA GLU A 42 -32.53 26.61 -15.76
C GLU A 42 -33.37 25.34 -15.56
N ASP A 43 -32.75 24.27 -15.08
CA ASP A 43 -33.43 22.99 -14.83
C ASP A 43 -34.44 23.11 -13.69
N ALA A 44 -34.06 23.82 -12.61
CA ALA A 44 -34.95 24.06 -11.47
C ALA A 44 -36.18 24.91 -11.85
N GLU A 45 -35.99 25.94 -12.68
CA GLU A 45 -37.10 26.75 -13.19
C GLU A 45 -38.03 25.93 -14.11
N THR A 46 -37.45 25.09 -14.97
CA THR A 46 -38.23 24.19 -15.83
C THR A 46 -39.02 23.20 -14.99
N TRP A 47 -38.39 22.65 -13.95
CA TRP A 47 -39.03 21.73 -13.02
C TRP A 47 -40.19 22.42 -12.30
N LEU A 48 -40.01 23.65 -11.82
CA LEU A 48 -41.08 24.43 -11.18
C LEU A 48 -42.23 24.79 -12.13
N ARG A 49 -41.97 24.99 -13.43
CA ARG A 49 -43.04 25.14 -14.43
C ARG A 49 -43.86 23.87 -14.61
N LEU A 50 -43.21 22.70 -14.60
CA LEU A 50 -43.90 21.40 -14.73
C LEU A 50 -44.64 20.99 -13.45
N LYS A 51 -44.07 21.30 -12.28
CA LYS A 51 -44.66 21.03 -10.96
C LYS A 51 -44.58 22.26 -10.06
N PRO A 52 -45.54 23.20 -10.19
CA PRO A 52 -45.62 24.37 -9.30
C PRO A 52 -45.85 23.93 -7.85
N GLY A 53 -44.82 24.05 -7.01
CA GLY A 53 -44.85 23.61 -5.61
C GLY A 53 -43.96 22.40 -5.29
N ALA A 54 -43.17 21.90 -6.24
CA ALA A 54 -42.13 20.91 -5.94
C ALA A 54 -41.06 21.53 -5.03
N VAL A 55 -41.05 21.12 -3.76
CA VAL A 55 -40.14 21.62 -2.71
C VAL A 55 -38.69 21.49 -3.15
N GLU A 56 -38.32 20.34 -3.71
CA GLU A 56 -36.98 20.02 -4.16
C GLU A 56 -36.52 20.95 -5.29
N ALA A 57 -37.44 21.38 -6.15
CA ALA A 57 -37.16 22.32 -7.22
C ALA A 57 -36.95 23.75 -6.69
N VAL A 58 -37.76 24.18 -5.72
CA VAL A 58 -37.59 25.48 -5.01
C VAL A 58 -36.23 25.49 -4.30
N ALA A 59 -35.88 24.42 -3.60
CA ALA A 59 -34.59 24.28 -2.92
C ALA A 59 -33.39 24.30 -3.87
N THR A 60 -33.50 23.57 -4.99
CA THR A 60 -32.46 23.50 -6.02
C THR A 60 -32.24 24.87 -6.67
N ARG A 61 -33.33 25.62 -6.92
CA ARG A 61 -33.27 27.01 -7.40
C ARG A 61 -32.56 27.93 -6.42
N GLY A 62 -32.95 27.90 -5.14
CA GLY A 62 -32.31 28.72 -4.11
C GLY A 62 -30.82 28.42 -3.96
N TRP A 63 -30.41 27.14 -4.04
CA TRP A 63 -28.99 26.77 -3.99
C TRP A 63 -28.20 27.23 -5.22
N ALA A 64 -28.80 27.18 -6.42
CA ALA A 64 -28.18 27.73 -7.63
C ALA A 64 -27.97 29.26 -7.50
N MET A 65 -28.99 29.99 -7.05
CA MET A 65 -28.92 31.45 -6.83
C MET A 65 -27.81 31.84 -5.85
N VAL A 66 -27.67 31.12 -4.71
CA VAL A 66 -26.58 31.37 -3.75
C VAL A 66 -25.20 31.20 -4.40
N ASN A 67 -25.02 30.18 -5.24
CA ASN A 67 -23.74 29.93 -5.90
C ASN A 67 -23.45 30.89 -7.07
N LEU A 68 -24.50 31.46 -7.68
CA LEU A 68 -24.40 32.52 -8.67
C LEU A 68 -24.18 33.92 -8.05
N GLY A 69 -24.16 34.02 -6.71
CA GLY A 69 -23.94 35.27 -5.98
C GLY A 69 -25.21 36.03 -5.62
N GLU A 70 -26.38 35.54 -6.01
CA GLU A 70 -27.70 36.06 -5.61
C GLU A 70 -28.09 35.55 -4.22
N VAL A 71 -27.24 35.83 -3.23
CA VAL A 71 -27.31 35.19 -1.90
C VAL A 71 -28.62 35.47 -1.17
N ASP A 72 -29.13 36.70 -1.21
CA ASP A 72 -30.37 37.08 -0.52
C ASP A 72 -31.62 36.47 -1.18
N ALA A 73 -31.67 36.47 -2.52
CA ALA A 73 -32.77 35.85 -3.26
C ALA A 73 -32.76 34.33 -3.09
N GLY A 74 -31.56 33.71 -3.12
CA GLY A 74 -31.40 32.29 -2.89
C GLY A 74 -31.76 31.85 -1.47
N LEU A 75 -31.46 32.66 -0.45
CA LEU A 75 -31.92 32.44 0.92
C LEU A 75 -33.44 32.50 1.04
N ALA A 76 -34.08 33.50 0.44
CA ALA A 76 -35.54 33.62 0.44
C ALA A 76 -36.22 32.40 -0.23
N GLU A 77 -35.63 31.87 -1.30
CA GLU A 77 -36.09 30.63 -1.93
C GLU A 77 -35.92 29.40 -1.03
N GLN A 78 -34.82 29.32 -0.30
CA GLN A 78 -34.59 28.24 0.67
C GLN A 78 -35.53 28.34 1.89
N ASP A 79 -35.83 29.56 2.37
CA ASP A 79 -36.83 29.82 3.40
C ASP A 79 -38.21 29.36 2.95
N ARG A 80 -38.59 29.69 1.71
CA ARG A 80 -39.83 29.22 1.09
C ARG A 80 -39.87 27.69 0.97
N ALA A 81 -38.78 27.05 0.56
CA ALA A 81 -38.73 25.58 0.51
C ALA A 81 -38.89 24.94 1.90
N PHE A 82 -38.36 25.60 2.94
CA PHE A 82 -38.48 25.16 4.32
C PHE A 82 -39.92 25.29 4.83
N GLU A 83 -40.57 26.43 4.57
CA GLU A 83 -41.98 26.66 4.89
C GLU A 83 -42.91 25.63 4.21
N LEU A 84 -42.61 25.26 2.97
CA LEU A 84 -43.44 24.32 2.19
C LEU A 84 -43.32 22.85 2.64
N SER A 85 -42.21 22.45 3.25
CA SER A 85 -41.91 21.03 3.51
C SER A 85 -41.77 20.66 4.97
N GLY A 86 -41.45 21.63 5.82
CA GLY A 86 -41.11 21.37 7.22
C GLY A 86 -40.03 20.29 7.37
N ALA A 87 -39.03 20.20 6.49
CA ALA A 87 -38.00 19.16 6.49
C ALA A 87 -36.54 19.70 6.56
N ASN A 88 -35.67 18.94 7.25
CA ASN A 88 -34.25 19.23 7.56
C ASN A 88 -33.24 19.25 6.37
N PRO A 89 -33.43 18.59 5.20
CA PRO A 89 -32.40 18.52 4.13
C PRO A 89 -31.94 19.87 3.53
N LEU A 90 -32.61 20.98 3.86
CA LEU A 90 -32.38 22.33 3.32
C LEU A 90 -31.27 23.12 4.03
N PHE A 91 -30.77 22.61 5.16
CA PHE A 91 -29.84 23.37 6.01
C PHE A 91 -28.46 23.58 5.36
N ARG A 92 -27.96 22.63 4.55
CA ARG A 92 -26.65 22.76 3.88
C ARG A 92 -26.59 23.95 2.92
N ALA A 93 -27.66 24.18 2.17
CA ALA A 93 -27.72 25.25 1.19
C ALA A 93 -27.86 26.64 1.87
N ARG A 94 -28.53 26.70 3.04
CA ARG A 94 -28.65 27.89 3.89
C ARG A 94 -27.34 28.20 4.61
N PHE A 95 -26.61 27.17 5.05
CA PHE A 95 -25.28 27.30 5.65
C PHE A 95 -24.32 28.04 4.72
N ASP A 96 -24.22 27.65 3.44
CA ASP A 96 -23.35 28.32 2.46
C ASP A 96 -23.68 29.81 2.30
N ALA A 97 -24.96 30.16 2.34
CA ALA A 97 -25.40 31.54 2.27
C ALA A 97 -25.05 32.33 3.54
N TYR A 98 -25.24 31.75 4.73
CA TYR A 98 -24.82 32.36 5.99
C TYR A 98 -23.30 32.57 6.06
N LEU A 99 -22.51 31.63 5.57
CA LEU A 99 -21.05 31.78 5.45
C LEU A 99 -20.67 32.96 4.57
N ARG A 100 -21.31 33.10 3.39
CA ARG A 100 -21.03 34.20 2.45
C ARG A 100 -21.40 35.56 3.00
N LYS A 101 -22.47 35.64 3.81
CA LYS A 101 -22.88 36.89 4.49
C LYS A 101 -22.13 37.14 5.80
N ALA A 102 -21.36 36.16 6.28
CA ALA A 102 -20.78 36.16 7.62
C ALA A 102 -21.82 36.42 8.73
N ASP A 103 -23.06 35.94 8.54
CA ASP A 103 -24.15 36.07 9.52
C ASP A 103 -24.13 34.90 10.50
N TRP A 104 -23.12 34.93 11.37
CA TRP A 104 -22.86 33.88 12.36
C TRP A 104 -23.97 33.76 13.41
N THR A 105 -24.67 34.88 13.68
CA THR A 105 -25.74 34.94 14.68
C THR A 105 -26.98 34.23 14.17
N ALA A 106 -27.41 34.50 12.93
CA ALA A 106 -28.52 33.79 12.31
C ALA A 106 -28.20 32.29 12.18
N LEU A 107 -26.99 31.95 11.75
CA LEU A 107 -26.54 30.55 11.64
C LEU A 107 -26.64 29.80 12.97
N THR A 108 -26.13 30.37 14.06
CA THR A 108 -26.19 29.74 15.39
C THR A 108 -27.62 29.62 15.89
N ALA A 109 -28.42 30.69 15.79
CA ALA A 109 -29.81 30.67 16.28
C ALA A 109 -30.66 29.65 15.53
N GLU A 110 -30.48 29.54 14.21
CA GLU A 110 -31.20 28.56 13.40
C GLU A 110 -30.76 27.13 13.71
N ALA A 111 -29.45 26.88 13.85
CA ALA A 111 -28.94 25.57 14.23
C ALA A 111 -29.47 25.14 15.61
N GLU A 112 -29.51 26.06 16.59
CA GLU A 112 -30.03 25.79 17.94
C GLU A 112 -31.54 25.52 17.94
N GLY A 113 -32.32 26.32 17.19
CA GLY A 113 -33.75 26.09 17.02
C GLY A 113 -34.06 24.75 16.33
N ALA A 114 -33.25 24.38 15.34
CA ALA A 114 -33.40 23.11 14.63
C ALA A 114 -33.01 21.89 15.50
N ILE A 115 -31.97 22.01 16.33
CA ILE A 115 -31.56 20.97 17.29
C ILE A 115 -32.66 20.73 18.33
N ALA A 116 -33.32 21.78 18.81
CA ALA A 116 -34.38 21.68 19.82
C ALA A 116 -35.64 20.93 19.33
N GLY A 117 -35.86 20.86 18.02
CA GLY A 117 -37.08 20.30 17.42
C GLY A 117 -36.98 18.89 16.82
N ARG A 118 -35.82 18.23 16.78
CA ARG A 118 -35.62 16.94 16.02
C ARG A 118 -34.63 15.94 16.64
N SER A 119 -34.69 14.70 16.12
CA SER A 119 -33.72 13.61 16.32
C SER A 119 -32.29 13.99 15.84
N PRO A 120 -31.20 13.49 16.46
CA PRO A 120 -29.83 14.01 16.35
C PRO A 120 -29.07 13.70 15.05
N ARG A 121 -29.73 13.65 13.89
CA ARG A 121 -29.07 13.42 12.58
C ARG A 121 -29.27 14.61 11.65
N GLY A 122 -28.18 15.19 11.14
CA GLY A 122 -28.25 16.15 10.02
C GLY A 122 -27.28 17.34 10.04
N GLY A 123 -26.03 17.22 10.49
CA GLY A 123 -25.03 18.31 10.36
C GLY A 123 -25.26 19.56 11.23
N LEU A 124 -26.41 19.67 11.90
CA LEU A 124 -26.84 20.83 12.70
C LEU A 124 -25.85 21.21 13.81
N ASP A 125 -25.30 20.20 14.48
CA ASP A 125 -24.30 20.40 15.53
C ASP A 125 -22.98 20.98 15.01
N PHE A 126 -22.55 20.53 13.82
CA PHE A 126 -21.40 21.12 13.14
C PHE A 126 -21.66 22.61 12.84
N TYR A 127 -22.84 22.93 12.31
CA TYR A 127 -23.21 24.30 11.97
C TYR A 127 -23.33 25.23 13.18
N ARG A 128 -23.86 24.74 14.30
CA ARG A 128 -23.86 25.45 15.59
C ARG A 128 -22.45 25.80 16.03
N VAL A 129 -21.53 24.83 15.99
CA VAL A 129 -20.12 25.04 16.35
C VAL A 129 -19.44 26.04 15.42
N VAL A 130 -19.70 25.97 14.11
CA VAL A 130 -19.17 26.95 13.13
C VAL A 130 -19.66 28.36 13.44
N GLY A 131 -20.95 28.54 13.71
CA GLY A 131 -21.53 29.84 14.06
C GLY A 131 -20.98 30.40 15.38
N LEU A 132 -20.83 29.57 16.41
CA LEU A 132 -20.23 29.97 17.70
C LEU A 132 -18.76 30.38 17.53
N VAL A 133 -17.99 29.65 16.70
CA VAL A 133 -16.62 30.02 16.32
C VAL A 133 -16.59 31.35 15.56
N GLY A 134 -17.50 31.57 14.60
CA GLY A 134 -17.60 32.83 13.86
C GLY A 134 -17.91 34.03 14.77
N GLN A 135 -18.71 33.81 15.82
CA GLN A 135 -19.00 34.79 16.88
C GLN A 135 -17.88 34.93 17.93
N LYS A 136 -16.79 34.16 17.81
CA LYS A 136 -15.68 34.09 18.79
C LYS A 136 -16.11 33.62 20.18
N ARG A 137 -17.18 32.83 20.26
CA ARG A 137 -17.71 32.21 21.49
C ARG A 137 -17.09 30.83 21.70
N TRP A 138 -15.79 30.81 21.98
CA TRP A 138 -14.94 29.61 21.96
C TRP A 138 -15.32 28.55 23.00
N ASP A 139 -15.59 28.96 24.23
CA ASP A 139 -15.98 28.05 25.32
C ASP A 139 -17.32 27.37 25.03
N GLU A 140 -18.26 28.13 24.47
CA GLU A 140 -19.57 27.62 24.07
C GLU A 140 -19.47 26.68 22.87
N ALA A 141 -18.58 26.99 21.91
CA ALA A 141 -18.28 26.09 20.79
C ALA A 141 -17.67 24.76 21.28
N ALA A 142 -16.73 24.80 22.23
CA ALA A 142 -16.15 23.60 22.83
C ALA A 142 -17.19 22.77 23.57
N ALA A 143 -18.06 23.43 24.36
CA ALA A 143 -19.16 22.78 25.06
C ALA A 143 -20.16 22.14 24.09
N ALA A 144 -20.48 22.81 22.97
CA ALA A 144 -21.37 22.30 21.93
C ALA A 144 -20.79 21.04 21.24
N VAL A 145 -19.48 20.95 21.02
CA VAL A 145 -18.82 19.74 20.49
C VAL A 145 -19.01 18.55 21.44
N GLU A 146 -18.82 18.75 22.75
CA GLU A 146 -19.00 17.69 23.74
C GLU A 146 -20.47 17.32 23.94
N GLU A 147 -21.38 18.29 23.80
CA GLU A 147 -22.82 18.05 23.83
C GLU A 147 -23.29 17.20 22.63
N ALA A 148 -22.85 17.54 21.42
CA ALA A 148 -23.12 16.76 20.22
C ALA A 148 -22.63 15.32 20.37
N ARG A 149 -21.42 15.14 20.92
CA ARG A 149 -20.86 13.82 21.21
C ARG A 149 -21.68 13.03 22.21
N ARG A 150 -22.13 13.66 23.31
CA ARG A 150 -23.01 13.03 24.31
C ARG A 150 -24.36 12.60 23.73
N ARG A 151 -24.88 13.34 22.74
CA ARG A 151 -26.12 12.98 22.01
C ARG A 151 -25.92 11.92 20.92
N GLY A 152 -24.69 11.43 20.71
CA GLY A 152 -24.38 10.41 19.70
C GLY A 152 -24.19 10.95 18.27
N ALA A 153 -24.13 12.27 18.08
CA ALA A 153 -23.82 12.93 16.82
C ALA A 153 -22.29 12.98 16.62
N THR A 154 -21.66 11.81 16.52
CA THR A 154 -20.19 11.68 16.56
C THR A 154 -19.50 12.29 15.35
N THR A 155 -20.10 12.17 14.15
CA THR A 155 -19.55 12.75 12.92
C THR A 155 -19.58 14.28 12.98
N GLU A 156 -20.69 14.85 13.43
CA GLU A 156 -20.85 16.28 13.61
C GLU A 156 -19.95 16.84 14.72
N ALA A 157 -19.81 16.12 15.82
CA ALA A 157 -18.89 16.46 16.90
C ALA A 157 -17.43 16.43 16.43
N ASP A 158 -17.05 15.47 15.59
CA ASP A 158 -15.70 15.41 15.02
C ASP A 158 -15.44 16.56 14.03
N LEU A 159 -16.40 16.86 13.15
CA LEU A 159 -16.30 18.00 12.21
C LEU A 159 -16.27 19.35 12.94
N GLY A 160 -17.12 19.54 13.95
CA GLY A 160 -17.16 20.76 14.78
C GLY A 160 -15.90 20.90 15.63
N GLY A 161 -15.45 19.80 16.21
CA GLY A 161 -14.19 19.74 16.95
C GLY A 161 -12.98 20.08 16.08
N ALA A 162 -12.94 19.56 14.84
CA ALA A 162 -11.89 19.89 13.87
C ALA A 162 -11.92 21.37 13.46
N TRP A 163 -13.11 21.94 13.26
CA TRP A 163 -13.28 23.37 12.95
C TRP A 163 -12.75 24.26 14.10
N LEU A 164 -13.14 23.94 15.33
CA LEU A 164 -12.65 24.63 16.52
C LEU A 164 -11.14 24.42 16.73
N ALA A 165 -10.63 23.21 16.49
CA ALA A 165 -9.21 22.87 16.58
C ALA A 165 -8.33 23.66 15.58
N GLY A 166 -8.94 24.27 14.54
CA GLY A 166 -8.24 25.13 13.60
C GLY A 166 -8.05 26.58 14.02
N THR A 167 -8.60 26.96 15.18
CA THR A 167 -8.50 28.30 15.72
C THR A 167 -7.20 28.48 16.53
N PRO A 168 -6.66 29.71 16.66
CA PRO A 168 -5.55 29.98 17.58
C PRO A 168 -5.80 29.56 19.04
N GLU A 169 -7.06 29.56 19.47
CA GLU A 169 -7.53 29.23 20.82
C GLU A 169 -7.64 27.70 21.05
N ALA A 170 -7.47 26.88 20.01
CA ALA A 170 -7.59 25.41 20.07
C ALA A 170 -6.77 24.76 21.20
N GLY A 171 -5.55 25.23 21.44
CA GLY A 171 -4.67 24.68 22.48
C GLY A 171 -5.16 24.85 23.92
N ARG A 172 -6.17 25.71 24.14
CA ARG A 172 -6.82 25.87 25.45
C ARG A 172 -7.91 24.83 25.70
N HIS A 173 -8.52 24.32 24.64
CA HIS A 173 -9.70 23.45 24.73
C HIS A 173 -9.40 22.00 24.34
N PHE A 174 -8.39 21.77 23.50
CA PHE A 174 -7.94 20.44 23.08
C PHE A 174 -6.44 20.28 23.28
N SER A 175 -6.03 19.09 23.71
CA SER A 175 -4.61 18.72 23.65
C SER A 175 -4.14 18.61 22.19
N PRO A 176 -2.85 18.81 21.89
CA PRO A 176 -2.34 18.64 20.53
C PRO A 176 -2.66 17.25 19.93
N PRO A 177 -2.52 16.12 20.65
CA PRO A 177 -2.93 14.81 20.15
C PRO A 177 -4.42 14.72 19.81
N ARG A 178 -5.29 15.30 20.66
CA ARG A 178 -6.74 15.30 20.44
C ARG A 178 -7.12 16.17 19.24
N SER A 179 -6.46 17.31 19.07
CA SER A 179 -6.63 18.18 17.89
C SER A 179 -6.24 17.46 16.60
N ILE A 180 -5.12 16.72 16.62
CA ILE A 180 -4.68 15.92 15.47
C ILE A 180 -5.70 14.82 15.16
N GLN A 181 -6.19 14.10 16.17
CA GLN A 181 -7.20 13.06 15.98
C GLN A 181 -8.48 13.60 15.35
N LEU A 182 -8.99 14.74 15.83
CA LEU A 182 -10.18 15.39 15.26
C LEU A 182 -9.95 15.83 13.80
N LEU A 183 -8.79 16.42 13.51
CA LEU A 183 -8.40 16.81 12.15
C LEU A 183 -8.23 15.59 11.23
N ASP A 184 -7.80 14.44 11.75
CA ASP A 184 -7.65 13.19 11.00
C ASP A 184 -9.01 12.56 10.65
N SER A 185 -9.92 12.51 11.62
CA SER A 185 -11.31 12.09 11.39
C SER A 185 -11.98 12.99 10.33
N ALA A 186 -11.78 14.30 10.40
CA ALA A 186 -12.35 15.25 9.44
C ALA A 186 -11.69 15.18 8.04
N ALA A 187 -10.37 14.93 7.96
CA ALA A 187 -9.67 14.80 6.68
C ALA A 187 -10.10 13.56 5.89
N GLN A 188 -10.51 12.47 6.56
CA GLN A 188 -11.11 11.30 5.91
C GLN A 188 -12.45 11.62 5.24
N LEU A 189 -13.14 12.67 5.68
CA LEU A 189 -14.40 13.16 5.12
C LEU A 189 -14.19 14.11 3.93
N THR A 190 -12.97 14.19 3.36
CA THR A 190 -12.60 14.92 2.12
C THR A 190 -12.79 16.45 2.13
N ILE A 191 -12.74 17.11 3.29
CA ILE A 191 -12.76 18.58 3.35
C ILE A 191 -11.32 19.12 3.27
N SER A 192 -10.93 19.68 2.12
CA SER A 192 -9.53 20.07 1.82
C SER A 192 -8.91 21.14 2.71
N GLY A 193 -9.71 21.88 3.50
CA GLY A 193 -9.24 22.97 4.36
C GLY A 193 -8.45 22.53 5.61
N PHE A 194 -8.57 21.27 6.04
CA PHE A 194 -8.00 20.81 7.32
C PHE A 194 -6.52 20.39 7.25
N LEU A 195 -5.93 20.26 6.05
CA LEU A 195 -4.53 19.86 5.87
C LEU A 195 -3.55 20.88 6.47
N ASN A 196 -3.72 22.17 6.14
CA ASN A 196 -2.80 23.23 6.57
C ASN A 196 -2.87 23.47 8.08
N THR A 197 -4.08 23.35 8.63
CA THR A 197 -4.34 23.43 10.06
C THR A 197 -3.61 22.33 10.84
N ARG A 198 -3.59 21.08 10.33
CA ARG A 198 -2.83 19.99 10.94
C ARG A 198 -1.33 20.25 10.92
N ALA A 199 -0.78 20.72 9.81
CA ALA A 199 0.64 21.04 9.71
C ALA A 199 1.08 22.09 10.73
N ARG A 200 0.30 23.17 10.86
CA ARG A 200 0.51 24.18 11.91
C ARG A 200 0.48 23.58 13.31
N THR A 201 -0.51 22.74 13.61
CA THR A 201 -0.66 22.08 14.92
C THR A 201 0.52 21.15 15.23
N LEU A 202 0.98 20.36 14.27
CA LEU A 202 2.17 19.50 14.42
C LEU A 202 3.44 20.32 14.67
N PHE A 203 3.64 21.40 13.91
CA PHE A 203 4.81 22.26 14.03
C PHE A 203 4.87 23.00 15.39
N LEU A 204 3.76 23.63 15.78
CA LEU A 204 3.64 24.35 17.06
C LEU A 204 3.66 23.40 18.25
N GLY A 205 3.13 22.18 18.09
CA GLY A 205 3.19 21.11 19.08
C GLY A 205 4.58 20.47 19.27
N GLY A 206 5.59 20.90 18.51
CA GLY A 206 6.97 20.41 18.64
C GLY A 206 7.33 19.21 17.77
N SER A 207 6.36 18.64 17.04
CA SER A 207 6.54 17.46 16.18
C SER A 207 6.99 17.85 14.76
N THR A 208 8.14 18.51 14.67
CA THR A 208 8.67 19.11 13.42
C THR A 208 8.87 18.08 12.30
N ASP A 209 9.37 16.89 12.62
CA ASP A 209 9.61 15.82 11.63
C ASP A 209 8.31 15.22 11.09
N GLN A 210 7.32 15.01 11.96
CA GLN A 210 5.99 14.54 11.55
C GLN A 210 5.25 15.58 10.70
N CYS A 211 5.43 16.86 10.99
CA CYS A 211 4.92 17.95 10.16
C CYS A 211 5.52 17.89 8.75
N LEU A 212 6.85 17.72 8.66
CA LEU A 212 7.56 17.68 7.39
C LEU A 212 7.18 16.45 6.55
N ASP A 213 7.07 15.27 7.17
CA ASP A 213 6.62 14.05 6.52
C ASP A 213 5.16 14.16 6.01
N TYR A 214 4.28 14.70 6.85
CA TYR A 214 2.88 14.94 6.50
C TYR A 214 2.73 15.90 5.31
N LEU A 215 3.46 17.03 5.32
CA LEU A 215 3.44 18.00 4.23
C LEU A 215 4.06 17.43 2.94
N SER A 216 5.09 16.59 3.06
CA SER A 216 5.76 15.96 1.91
C SER A 216 4.87 14.91 1.23
N THR A 217 4.01 14.24 1.99
CA THR A 217 3.13 13.16 1.49
C THR A 217 1.74 13.65 1.08
N ARG A 218 1.18 14.62 1.79
CA ARG A 218 -0.22 15.09 1.59
C ARG A 218 -0.33 16.52 1.09
N GLY A 219 0.75 17.30 1.14
CA GLY A 219 0.76 18.68 0.67
C GLY A 219 0.58 18.78 -0.84
N ARG A 220 -0.15 19.80 -1.31
CA ARG A 220 -0.24 20.08 -2.75
C ARG A 220 1.03 20.80 -3.19
N ARG A 221 1.73 20.25 -4.20
CA ARG A 221 2.90 20.92 -4.80
C ARG A 221 2.52 22.31 -5.30
N GLY A 222 3.35 23.30 -4.98
CA GLY A 222 3.14 24.70 -5.36
C GLY A 222 2.11 25.45 -4.51
N ASN A 223 1.50 24.82 -3.51
CA ASN A 223 0.66 25.54 -2.55
C ASN A 223 1.53 26.38 -1.60
N PRO A 224 1.29 27.71 -1.48
CA PRO A 224 2.17 28.60 -0.72
C PRO A 224 2.14 28.32 0.79
N GLU A 225 1.03 27.84 1.35
CA GLU A 225 0.93 27.48 2.77
C GLU A 225 1.66 26.17 3.07
N THR A 226 1.58 25.19 2.17
CA THR A 226 2.38 23.95 2.26
C THR A 226 3.87 24.27 2.26
N LEU A 227 4.33 25.10 1.31
CA LEU A 227 5.73 25.53 1.22
C LEU A 227 6.17 26.29 2.47
N PHE A 228 5.33 27.18 3.00
CA PHE A 228 5.65 27.94 4.21
C PHE A 228 5.93 27.04 5.40
N TRP A 229 5.04 26.07 5.69
CA TRP A 229 5.23 25.18 6.83
C TRP A 229 6.40 24.20 6.64
N MET A 230 6.70 23.77 5.41
CA MET A 230 7.92 23.01 5.12
C MET A 230 9.19 23.84 5.37
N GLY A 231 9.19 25.10 4.93
CA GLY A 231 10.28 26.04 5.18
C GLY A 231 10.50 26.33 6.67
N ALA A 232 9.42 26.47 7.43
CA ALA A 232 9.47 26.60 8.89
C ALA A 232 10.05 25.35 9.56
N CYS A 233 9.70 24.14 9.09
CA CYS A 233 10.32 22.89 9.54
C CYS A 233 11.83 22.87 9.28
N TYR A 234 12.29 23.20 8.07
CA TYR A 234 13.72 23.25 7.75
C TYR A 234 14.48 24.26 8.60
N TRP A 235 13.88 25.43 8.86
CA TRP A 235 14.47 26.44 9.73
C TRP A 235 14.68 25.91 11.15
N LYS A 236 13.64 25.27 11.72
CA LYS A 236 13.69 24.70 13.07
C LYS A 236 14.67 23.53 13.20
N LEU A 237 14.95 22.83 12.09
CA LEU A 237 15.95 21.76 11.99
C LEU A 237 17.38 22.29 11.70
N GLY A 238 17.59 23.61 11.61
CA GLY A 238 18.90 24.20 11.32
C GLY A 238 19.35 24.12 9.86
N ARG A 239 18.46 23.69 8.95
CA ARG A 239 18.71 23.58 7.50
C ARG A 239 18.44 24.90 6.81
N LEU A 240 19.25 25.90 7.13
CA LEU A 240 18.97 27.31 6.80
C LEU A 240 18.96 27.60 5.30
N ALA A 241 19.75 26.88 4.49
CA ALA A 241 19.78 27.07 3.04
C ALA A 241 18.48 26.59 2.39
N GLU A 242 18.00 25.40 2.76
CA GLU A 242 16.73 24.86 2.28
C GLU A 242 15.54 25.65 2.82
N ALA A 243 15.60 26.07 4.09
CA ALA A 243 14.59 26.94 4.69
C ALA A 243 14.48 28.26 3.91
N GLY A 244 15.61 28.90 3.61
CA GLY A 244 15.65 30.14 2.84
C GLY A 244 15.09 30.00 1.43
N ALA A 245 15.42 28.92 0.72
CA ALA A 245 14.90 28.66 -0.62
C ALA A 245 13.37 28.47 -0.63
N VAL A 246 12.87 27.57 0.22
CA VAL A 246 11.45 27.20 0.24
C VAL A 246 10.58 28.35 0.79
N LEU A 247 11.05 29.06 1.82
CA LEU A 247 10.32 30.22 2.34
C LEU A 247 10.30 31.37 1.31
N ARG A 248 11.37 31.59 0.54
CA ARG A 248 11.38 32.59 -0.53
C ARG A 248 10.31 32.32 -1.59
N ASP A 249 10.16 31.07 -2.00
CA ASP A 249 9.12 30.67 -2.95
C ASP A 249 7.72 30.80 -2.36
N ALA A 250 7.51 30.38 -1.11
CA ALA A 250 6.25 30.60 -0.41
C ALA A 250 5.86 32.08 -0.31
N ARG A 251 6.84 32.96 0.02
CA ARG A 251 6.65 34.40 0.16
C ARG A 251 6.36 35.10 -1.18
N ARG A 252 6.98 34.65 -2.27
CA ARG A 252 6.67 35.14 -3.63
C ARG A 252 5.25 34.80 -4.07
N LEU A 253 4.78 33.60 -3.71
CA LEU A 253 3.45 33.12 -4.06
C LEU A 253 2.36 33.72 -3.17
N ASN A 254 2.65 34.03 -1.90
CA ASN A 254 1.70 34.68 -1.00
C ASN A 254 2.40 35.62 0.03
N PRO A 255 2.36 36.95 -0.22
CA PRO A 255 2.93 37.97 0.66
C PRO A 255 2.25 38.12 2.03
N TYR A 256 1.13 37.46 2.30
CA TYR A 256 0.43 37.55 3.60
C TYR A 256 0.86 36.49 4.61
N LEU A 257 1.72 35.53 4.22
CA LEU A 257 2.11 34.41 5.09
C LEU A 257 3.04 34.80 6.26
N VAL A 258 3.54 36.03 6.31
CA VAL A 258 4.33 36.56 7.44
C VAL A 258 3.59 36.42 8.78
N ARG A 259 2.25 36.53 8.77
CA ARG A 259 1.39 36.36 9.95
C ARG A 259 1.59 35.01 10.66
N HIS A 260 1.97 33.97 9.92
CA HIS A 260 2.20 32.65 10.50
C HIS A 260 3.56 32.58 11.23
N ALA A 261 4.53 33.41 10.85
CA ALA A 261 5.83 33.50 11.51
C ALA A 261 5.75 34.28 12.84
N GLU A 262 4.71 35.10 13.04
CA GLU A 262 4.55 35.90 14.26
C GLU A 262 4.36 35.04 15.52
N ALA A 263 3.83 33.83 15.35
CA ALA A 263 3.63 32.89 16.44
C ALA A 263 4.90 32.10 16.84
N VAL A 264 6.04 32.33 16.16
CA VAL A 264 7.26 31.51 16.31
C VAL A 264 8.47 32.43 16.52
N PRO A 265 8.98 32.54 17.77
CA PRO A 265 10.17 33.35 18.07
C PRO A 265 11.37 32.95 17.22
N GLY A 266 12.08 33.92 16.61
CA GLY A 266 13.25 33.68 15.76
C GLY A 266 12.94 33.43 14.28
N LEU A 267 11.77 32.86 13.96
CA LEU A 267 11.36 32.62 12.57
C LEU A 267 10.93 33.93 11.89
N ARG A 268 10.32 34.84 12.66
CA ARG A 268 9.91 36.18 12.19
C ARG A 268 11.10 36.97 11.64
N GLU A 269 12.21 37.02 12.38
CA GLU A 269 13.43 37.72 11.97
C GLU A 269 14.05 37.11 10.72
N PHE A 270 14.02 35.77 10.62
CA PHE A 270 14.51 35.05 9.45
C PHE A 270 13.68 35.37 8.19
N VAL A 271 12.35 35.34 8.29
CA VAL A 271 11.44 35.69 7.19
C VAL A 271 11.56 37.17 6.81
N ALA A 272 11.75 38.07 7.78
CA ALA A 272 12.01 39.48 7.51
C ALA A 272 13.32 39.72 6.73
N GLY A 273 14.34 38.87 6.94
CA GLY A 273 15.54 38.83 6.10
C GLY A 273 15.24 38.50 4.64
N ILE A 274 14.41 37.48 4.42
CA ILE A 274 13.96 37.06 3.08
C ILE A 274 13.13 38.16 2.40
N ASP A 275 12.27 38.87 3.15
CA ASP A 275 11.47 39.98 2.60
C ASP A 275 12.35 41.14 2.12
N ARG A 276 13.43 41.47 2.84
CA ARG A 276 14.42 42.48 2.40
C ARG A 276 15.16 42.05 1.14
N GLU A 277 15.49 40.76 1.01
CA GLU A 277 16.07 40.19 -0.22
C GLU A 277 15.08 40.26 -1.41
N ILE A 278 13.80 39.96 -1.19
CA ILE A 278 12.75 40.01 -2.21
C ILE A 278 12.50 41.47 -2.67
N ALA A 279 12.53 42.43 -1.74
CA ALA A 279 12.32 43.85 -2.01
C ALA A 279 13.49 44.53 -2.75
N GLY A 280 14.62 43.84 -2.96
CA GLY A 280 15.78 44.40 -3.65
C GLY A 280 16.52 45.49 -2.86
N GLU A 281 16.21 45.65 -1.57
CA GLU A 281 16.95 46.55 -0.69
C GLU A 281 18.31 45.92 -0.40
N GLY A 282 19.38 46.51 -0.96
CA GLY A 282 20.73 45.96 -0.95
C GLY A 282 21.15 45.42 0.42
N ALA A 283 21.50 44.13 0.47
CA ALA A 283 22.11 43.47 1.62
C ALA A 283 23.57 43.94 1.85
N GLY A 284 23.78 45.25 1.98
CA GLY A 284 25.07 45.90 2.16
C GLY A 284 25.38 46.35 3.59
N GLY A 285 24.46 46.22 4.54
CA GLY A 285 24.58 46.90 5.85
C GLY A 285 24.78 46.03 7.09
N ALA A 286 24.29 44.78 7.12
CA ALA A 286 24.15 44.03 8.39
C ALA A 286 25.05 42.80 8.54
N LEU A 287 26.06 42.63 7.67
CA LEU A 287 27.02 41.51 7.72
C LEU A 287 28.49 42.01 7.76
N ARG A 288 28.73 43.20 8.32
CA ARG A 288 30.07 43.83 8.42
C ARG A 288 30.75 43.69 9.78
N PHE A 289 30.23 42.89 10.72
CA PHE A 289 30.86 42.76 12.05
C PHE A 289 31.76 41.52 12.25
N GLU A 290 31.97 40.67 11.24
CA GLU A 290 32.91 39.53 11.33
C GLU A 290 33.90 39.44 10.15
N LEU A 291 34.22 40.56 9.51
CA LEU A 291 35.26 40.64 8.46
C LEU A 291 36.58 41.28 8.94
N ALA A 292 36.76 41.43 10.25
CA ALA A 292 38.01 41.91 10.84
C ALA A 292 38.93 40.75 11.23
N THR A 293 39.45 40.05 10.22
CA THR A 293 40.70 39.23 10.13
C THR A 293 40.44 38.11 9.12
N HIS A 294 40.89 38.28 7.87
CA HIS A 294 40.74 37.23 6.85
C HIS A 294 41.63 36.02 7.17
N LEU A 295 41.13 35.13 8.01
CA LEU A 295 41.56 33.74 8.01
C LEU A 295 40.87 33.03 6.85
N MET A 296 41.66 32.33 6.04
CA MET A 296 41.12 31.52 4.95
C MET A 296 40.08 30.55 5.50
N SER A 297 38.93 30.47 4.83
CA SER A 297 37.92 29.46 5.12
C SER A 297 38.45 28.05 4.87
N VAL A 298 37.84 27.05 5.50
CA VAL A 298 38.16 25.63 5.26
C VAL A 298 38.16 25.27 3.76
N ALA A 299 37.21 25.81 2.99
CA ALA A 299 37.14 25.59 1.55
C ALA A 299 38.34 26.18 0.79
N GLU A 300 38.80 27.38 1.17
CA GLU A 300 39.97 28.02 0.57
C GLU A 300 41.27 27.28 0.93
N ILE A 301 41.37 26.74 2.16
CA ILE A 301 42.52 25.96 2.59
C ILE A 301 42.56 24.59 1.89
N GLU A 302 41.44 23.90 1.72
CA GLU A 302 41.37 22.68 0.91
C GLU A 302 41.73 22.97 -0.57
N GLY A 303 41.50 24.20 -1.06
CA GLY A 303 42.01 24.68 -2.35
C GLY A 303 43.54 24.79 -2.43
N LEU A 304 44.26 24.90 -1.30
CA LEU A 304 45.72 24.80 -1.25
C LEU A 304 46.18 23.34 -1.34
N VAL A 305 45.47 22.42 -0.69
CA VAL A 305 45.74 20.98 -0.73
C VAL A 305 45.62 20.46 -2.17
N ARG A 306 44.58 20.87 -2.90
CA ARG A 306 44.41 20.53 -4.33
C ARG A 306 45.54 21.04 -5.24
N ARG A 307 46.23 22.09 -4.80
CA ARG A 307 47.38 22.68 -5.52
C ARG A 307 48.73 22.19 -4.98
N PHE A 308 48.72 21.13 -4.16
CA PHE A 308 49.90 20.52 -3.54
C PHE A 308 50.67 21.45 -2.58
N ARG A 309 50.05 22.56 -2.15
CA ARG A 309 50.62 23.51 -1.19
C ARG A 309 50.39 23.06 0.25
N PHE A 310 50.82 21.84 0.58
CA PHE A 310 50.47 21.18 1.85
C PHE A 310 51.05 21.88 3.08
N ALA A 311 52.32 22.30 3.05
CA ALA A 311 52.96 23.01 4.16
C ALA A 311 52.24 24.34 4.47
N ARG A 312 51.81 25.06 3.43
CA ARG A 312 50.99 26.27 3.60
C ARG A 312 49.61 25.92 4.17
N ALA A 313 48.96 24.89 3.67
CA ALA A 313 47.65 24.45 4.18
C ALA A 313 47.69 24.12 5.68
N VAL A 314 48.76 23.45 6.16
CA VAL A 314 48.98 23.20 7.59
C VAL A 314 49.04 24.51 8.38
N LYS A 315 49.83 25.47 7.93
CA LYS A 315 49.97 26.78 8.60
C LYS A 315 48.64 27.53 8.69
N GLU A 316 47.86 27.54 7.62
CA GLU A 316 46.55 28.21 7.61
C GLU A 316 45.53 27.48 8.52
N TYR A 317 45.54 26.14 8.55
CA TYR A 317 44.70 25.37 9.47
C TYR A 317 45.07 25.62 10.95
N GLU A 318 46.35 25.76 11.28
CA GLU A 318 46.81 26.10 12.63
C GLU A 318 46.40 27.52 13.04
N ALA A 319 46.52 28.48 12.13
CA ALA A 319 46.04 29.85 12.35
C ALA A 319 44.52 29.89 12.56
N LEU A 320 43.76 29.12 11.75
CA LEU A 320 42.31 29.00 11.90
C LEU A 320 41.94 28.34 13.24
N LEU A 321 42.64 27.28 13.64
CA LEU A 321 42.42 26.59 14.92
C LEU A 321 42.60 27.52 16.13
N ALA A 322 43.62 28.39 16.09
CA ALA A 322 43.90 29.35 17.15
C ALA A 322 42.79 30.40 17.30
N SER A 323 42.04 30.67 16.23
CA SER A 323 40.98 31.70 16.20
C SER A 323 39.56 31.18 16.46
N VAL A 324 39.31 29.88 16.25
CA VAL A 324 37.95 29.35 16.22
C VAL A 324 37.39 29.21 17.64
N THR A 325 36.20 29.78 17.87
CA THR A 325 35.51 29.77 19.16
C THR A 325 34.48 28.64 19.27
N SER A 326 33.95 28.16 18.15
CA SER A 326 33.01 27.03 18.11
C SER A 326 33.72 25.73 18.49
N SER A 327 33.23 25.06 19.53
CA SER A 327 33.72 23.75 19.98
C SER A 327 33.59 22.67 18.90
N VAL A 328 32.52 22.72 18.11
CA VAL A 328 32.27 21.79 17.00
C VAL A 328 33.30 22.00 15.89
N ARG A 329 33.48 23.25 15.41
CA ARG A 329 34.47 23.54 14.35
C ARG A 329 35.90 23.30 14.81
N ARG A 330 36.20 23.56 16.09
CA ARG A 330 37.51 23.24 16.67
C ARG A 330 37.82 21.74 16.54
N ALA A 331 36.88 20.88 16.95
CA ALA A 331 37.06 19.44 16.86
C ALA A 331 37.25 18.95 15.42
N GLU A 332 36.56 19.54 14.45
CA GLU A 332 36.72 19.22 13.01
C GLU A 332 38.12 19.57 12.50
N ILE A 333 38.62 20.76 12.85
CA ILE A 333 39.94 21.28 12.46
C ILE A 333 41.06 20.45 13.11
N GLU A 334 40.93 20.15 14.41
CA GLU A 334 41.87 19.29 15.15
C GLU A 334 41.97 17.88 14.56
N ALA A 335 40.84 17.34 14.08
CA ALA A 335 40.80 16.02 13.47
C ALA A 335 41.44 15.96 12.06
N ARG A 336 41.45 17.07 11.30
CA ARG A 336 42.02 17.13 9.94
C ARG A 336 43.52 17.44 9.92
N LEU A 337 44.02 18.16 10.93
CA LEU A 337 45.39 18.66 10.97
C LEU A 337 46.50 17.57 10.94
N PRO A 338 46.36 16.41 11.62
CA PRO A 338 47.35 15.33 11.53
C PRO A 338 47.53 14.78 10.11
N GLU A 339 46.45 14.69 9.33
CA GLU A 339 46.50 14.23 7.93
C GLU A 339 47.29 15.19 7.05
N LEU A 340 47.03 16.50 7.21
CA LEU A 340 47.73 17.54 6.45
C LEU A 340 49.21 17.57 6.79
N ARG A 341 49.58 17.38 8.06
CA ARG A 341 50.98 17.26 8.48
C ARG A 341 51.65 16.04 7.87
N GLY A 342 50.96 14.88 7.87
CA GLY A 342 51.45 13.67 7.20
C GLY A 342 51.68 13.88 5.70
N LEU A 343 50.75 14.54 5.02
CA LEU A 343 50.87 14.89 3.59
C LEU A 343 52.02 15.85 3.31
N ALA A 344 52.15 16.91 4.11
CA ALA A 344 53.23 17.86 3.98
C ALA A 344 54.60 17.21 4.19
N GLY A 345 54.72 16.31 5.19
CA GLY A 345 55.94 15.53 5.43
C GLY A 345 56.27 14.58 4.27
N ALA A 346 55.28 13.85 3.75
CA ALA A 346 55.45 12.95 2.61
C ALA A 346 55.93 13.71 1.37
N HIS A 347 55.30 14.85 1.08
CA HIS A 347 55.70 15.72 -0.04
C HIS A 347 57.12 16.26 0.16
N GLY A 348 57.45 16.76 1.35
CA GLY A 348 58.79 17.29 1.65
C GLY A 348 59.90 16.24 1.49
N LYS A 349 59.65 14.98 1.88
CA LYS A 349 60.63 13.90 1.67
C LYS A 349 60.79 13.51 0.21
N LEU A 350 59.69 13.48 -0.54
CA LEU A 350 59.73 13.24 -1.98
C LEU A 350 60.57 14.31 -2.68
N THR A 351 60.31 15.59 -2.41
CA THR A 351 61.05 16.69 -3.05
C THR A 351 62.52 16.69 -2.63
N ALA A 352 62.82 16.42 -1.35
CA ALA A 352 64.19 16.29 -0.87
C ALA A 352 64.94 15.13 -1.55
N ALA A 353 64.32 13.96 -1.71
CA ALA A 353 64.94 12.80 -2.36
C ALA A 353 65.22 13.05 -3.85
N ILE A 354 64.31 13.70 -4.56
CA ILE A 354 64.51 14.12 -5.95
C ILE A 354 65.68 15.10 -6.05
N ASN A 355 65.71 16.13 -5.19
CA ASN A 355 66.75 17.16 -5.23
C ASN A 355 68.14 16.64 -4.81
N ALA A 356 68.18 15.63 -3.94
CA ALA A 356 69.42 14.96 -3.56
C ALA A 356 69.91 13.95 -4.61
N GLY A 357 69.14 13.71 -5.67
CA GLY A 357 69.44 12.71 -6.70
C GLY A 357 69.30 11.26 -6.22
N THR A 358 68.79 11.02 -5.01
CA THR A 358 68.58 9.67 -4.45
C THR A 358 67.34 9.00 -5.02
N LEU A 359 66.44 9.77 -5.63
CA LEU A 359 65.27 9.28 -6.34
C LEU A 359 65.17 9.93 -7.72
N THR A 360 65.27 9.12 -8.78
CA THR A 360 65.06 9.56 -10.17
C THR A 360 63.74 9.00 -10.66
N LEU A 361 62.76 9.86 -10.93
CA LEU A 361 61.42 9.43 -11.33
C LEU A 361 61.24 9.55 -12.85
N LYS A 362 60.93 8.42 -13.48
CA LYS A 362 60.51 8.37 -14.88
C LYS A 362 58.98 8.25 -14.92
N THR A 363 58.34 9.10 -15.70
CA THR A 363 56.89 9.06 -15.90
C THR A 363 56.52 9.42 -17.32
N ARG A 364 55.26 9.18 -17.68
CA ARG A 364 54.72 9.52 -18.99
C ARG A 364 53.64 10.58 -18.84
N LEU A 365 53.86 11.74 -19.44
CA LEU A 365 52.85 12.80 -19.55
C LEU A 365 52.44 12.96 -21.01
N ALA A 366 51.15 12.83 -21.32
CA ALA A 366 50.61 13.01 -22.67
C ALA A 366 51.38 12.25 -23.78
N ARG A 367 51.81 11.00 -23.50
CA ARG A 367 52.60 10.10 -24.36
C ARG A 367 54.11 10.36 -24.44
N THR A 368 54.64 11.32 -23.70
CA THR A 368 56.08 11.60 -23.65
C THR A 368 56.68 11.09 -22.35
N ASP A 369 57.74 10.29 -22.46
CA ASP A 369 58.51 9.83 -21.31
C ASP A 369 59.44 10.96 -20.83
N LEU A 370 59.27 11.36 -19.58
CA LEU A 370 60.03 12.42 -18.93
C LEU A 370 60.70 11.92 -17.65
N THR A 371 61.83 12.51 -17.32
CA THR A 371 62.55 12.27 -16.06
C THR A 371 62.51 13.52 -15.20
N ILE A 372 61.98 13.42 -13.99
CA ILE A 372 61.96 14.52 -13.02
C ILE A 372 63.36 14.65 -12.43
N VAL A 373 63.94 15.85 -12.51
CA VAL A 373 65.34 16.11 -12.12
C VAL A 373 65.47 17.05 -10.93
N LYS A 374 64.45 17.86 -10.66
CA LYS A 374 64.39 18.77 -9.51
C LYS A 374 62.94 19.00 -9.13
N SER A 375 62.66 19.23 -7.85
CA SER A 375 61.31 19.53 -7.37
C SER A 375 61.29 20.66 -6.35
N GLY A 376 60.26 21.51 -6.46
CA GLY A 376 59.81 22.41 -5.40
C GLY A 376 58.40 22.03 -4.93
N ASP A 377 57.83 22.88 -4.09
CA ASP A 377 56.51 22.65 -3.46
C ASP A 377 55.34 22.69 -4.45
N GLU A 378 55.44 23.50 -5.51
CA GLU A 378 54.32 23.73 -6.44
C GLU A 378 54.59 23.17 -7.84
N THR A 379 55.86 23.05 -8.19
CA THR A 379 56.31 22.67 -9.52
C THR A 379 57.52 21.77 -9.44
N PHE A 380 57.73 20.96 -10.46
CA PHE A 380 58.94 20.19 -10.67
C PHE A 380 59.56 20.49 -12.03
N ASP A 381 60.88 20.38 -12.11
CA ASP A 381 61.64 20.49 -13.34
C ASP A 381 61.90 19.07 -13.89
N PHE A 382 61.76 18.92 -15.20
CA PHE A 382 61.89 17.64 -15.88
C PHE A 382 62.74 17.75 -17.15
N THR A 383 63.23 16.60 -17.61
CA THR A 383 63.95 16.42 -18.87
C THR A 383 63.23 15.41 -19.75
N VAL A 384 63.26 15.66 -21.06
CA VAL A 384 62.80 14.78 -22.14
C VAL A 384 63.92 14.70 -23.20
N PRO A 385 63.89 13.74 -24.14
CA PRO A 385 64.92 13.65 -25.18
C PRO A 385 65.11 14.95 -25.99
N SER A 386 64.07 15.79 -26.11
CA SER A 386 64.08 17.03 -26.87
C SER A 386 64.38 18.30 -26.05
N GLY A 387 64.64 18.21 -24.74
CA GLY A 387 64.91 19.39 -23.89
C GLY A 387 64.49 19.24 -22.42
N SER A 388 64.37 20.37 -21.72
CA SER A 388 63.92 20.44 -20.33
C SER A 388 62.75 21.42 -20.14
N GLY A 389 62.00 21.26 -19.05
CA GLY A 389 60.85 22.10 -18.76
C GLY A 389 60.44 22.07 -17.28
N ARG A 390 59.45 22.89 -16.93
CA ARG A 390 58.87 22.98 -15.58
C ARG A 390 57.37 22.69 -15.64
N PHE A 391 56.85 21.89 -14.71
CA PHE A 391 55.45 21.51 -14.67
C PHE A 391 54.85 21.63 -13.26
N PRO A 392 53.59 22.12 -13.10
CA PRO A 392 52.95 22.19 -11.79
C PRO A 392 52.46 20.83 -11.30
N TRP A 393 52.66 20.54 -10.00
CA TRP A 393 52.15 19.32 -9.36
C TRP A 393 50.62 19.22 -9.42
N ALA A 394 49.92 20.36 -9.38
CA ALA A 394 48.46 20.44 -9.39
C ALA A 394 47.78 19.82 -10.63
N PHE A 395 48.50 19.73 -11.74
CA PHE A 395 47.99 19.11 -12.99
C PHE A 395 48.50 17.68 -13.18
N PHE A 396 49.27 17.16 -12.23
CA PHE A 396 49.78 15.80 -12.27
C PHE A 396 48.72 14.81 -11.76
N GLU A 397 48.66 13.63 -12.36
CA GLU A 397 47.69 12.61 -11.97
C GLU A 397 47.97 12.17 -10.52
N THR A 398 46.95 12.25 -9.67
CA THR A 398 47.14 12.16 -8.22
C THR A 398 47.45 10.74 -7.76
N ALA A 399 46.92 9.70 -8.42
CA ALA A 399 47.28 8.33 -8.10
C ALA A 399 48.75 8.04 -8.43
N ALA A 400 49.22 8.48 -9.60
CA ALA A 400 50.63 8.39 -10.00
C ALA A 400 51.55 9.18 -9.05
N TYR A 401 51.11 10.35 -8.59
CA TYR A 401 51.83 11.09 -7.55
C TYR A 401 51.97 10.26 -6.26
N VAL A 402 50.89 9.61 -5.81
CA VAL A 402 50.90 8.78 -4.60
C VAL A 402 51.88 7.62 -4.75
N ASP A 403 51.89 6.96 -5.90
CA ASP A 403 52.85 5.89 -6.19
C ASP A 403 54.31 6.39 -6.16
N PHE A 404 54.57 7.63 -6.59
CA PHE A 404 55.90 8.24 -6.53
C PHE A 404 56.30 8.61 -5.10
N ALA A 405 55.41 9.26 -4.36
CA ALA A 405 55.65 9.63 -2.98
C ALA A 405 55.98 8.41 -2.11
N ARG A 406 55.39 7.25 -2.40
CA ARG A 406 55.65 5.99 -1.69
C ARG A 406 57.07 5.44 -1.89
N GLN A 407 57.79 5.86 -2.94
CA GLN A 407 59.18 5.45 -3.17
C GLN A 407 60.17 6.14 -2.22
N ALA A 408 59.75 7.22 -1.56
CA ALA A 408 60.53 7.84 -0.49
C ALA A 408 60.39 7.04 0.83
N VAL A 409 61.34 7.21 1.75
CA VAL A 409 61.30 6.57 3.07
C VAL A 409 60.32 7.32 3.99
N LEU A 410 59.07 6.89 3.99
CA LEU A 410 57.97 7.53 4.72
C LEU A 410 57.77 6.96 6.14
N THR A 411 57.42 7.83 7.08
CA THR A 411 56.94 7.45 8.42
C THR A 411 55.50 6.93 8.34
N PRO A 412 55.01 6.22 9.38
CA PRO A 412 53.61 5.76 9.41
C PRO A 412 52.59 6.91 9.28
N ALA A 413 52.86 8.08 9.88
CA ALA A 413 51.99 9.24 9.78
C ALA A 413 51.95 9.84 8.36
N GLU A 414 53.09 9.85 7.66
CA GLU A 414 53.20 10.29 6.27
C GLU A 414 52.48 9.33 5.31
N LEU A 415 52.58 8.02 5.53
CA LEU A 415 51.82 7.01 4.78
C LEU A 415 50.31 7.18 4.97
N SER A 416 49.86 7.46 6.20
CA SER A 416 48.44 7.74 6.50
C SER A 416 47.95 9.02 5.82
N GLY A 417 48.77 10.08 5.81
CA GLY A 417 48.48 11.29 5.05
C GLY A 417 48.33 11.00 3.55
N LEU A 418 49.27 10.26 2.98
CA LEU A 418 49.25 9.88 1.56
C LEU A 418 48.03 9.02 1.19
N ALA A 419 47.63 8.11 2.09
CA ALA A 419 46.42 7.32 1.96
C ALA A 419 45.16 8.19 1.87
N CYS A 420 45.09 9.29 2.63
CA CYS A 420 44.00 10.25 2.54
C CYS A 420 43.93 10.91 1.16
N LEU A 421 45.07 11.30 0.59
CA LEU A 421 45.12 11.88 -0.76
C LEU A 421 44.70 10.86 -1.83
N ALA A 422 45.15 9.60 -1.73
CA ALA A 422 44.70 8.52 -2.63
C ALA A 422 43.17 8.31 -2.55
N TRP A 423 42.62 8.37 -1.34
CA TRP A 423 41.19 8.22 -1.13
C TRP A 423 40.39 9.37 -1.77
N ASP A 424 40.86 10.60 -1.58
CA ASP A 424 40.26 11.82 -2.12
C ASP A 424 40.35 11.86 -3.66
N ALA A 425 41.40 11.24 -4.24
CA ALA A 425 41.56 11.05 -5.68
C ALA A 425 40.71 9.89 -6.27
N GLY A 426 39.99 9.14 -5.44
CA GLY A 426 39.17 8.00 -5.87
C GLY A 426 39.93 6.68 -6.01
N ALA A 427 41.23 6.64 -5.73
CA ALA A 427 42.06 5.41 -5.71
C ALA A 427 41.85 4.63 -4.40
N ARG A 428 40.64 4.11 -4.18
CA ARG A 428 40.21 3.53 -2.90
C ARG A 428 40.98 2.29 -2.46
N ASP A 429 41.29 1.40 -3.39
CA ASP A 429 42.07 0.19 -3.08
C ASP A 429 43.48 0.56 -2.61
N LEU A 430 44.12 1.52 -3.28
CA LEU A 430 45.45 2.03 -2.92
C LEU A 430 45.43 2.73 -1.57
N ALA A 431 44.40 3.53 -1.29
CA ALA A 431 44.23 4.17 0.01
C ALA A 431 44.11 3.15 1.15
N VAL A 432 43.32 2.08 0.99
CA VAL A 432 43.19 1.02 2.00
C VAL A 432 44.53 0.31 2.22
N GLN A 433 45.29 0.03 1.16
CA GLN A 433 46.63 -0.57 1.27
C GLN A 433 47.58 0.31 2.09
N LEU A 434 47.62 1.62 1.81
CA LEU A 434 48.48 2.57 2.51
C LEU A 434 48.08 2.76 3.98
N PHE A 435 46.77 2.82 4.26
CA PHE A 435 46.26 2.88 5.64
C PHE A 435 46.62 1.63 6.44
N GLU A 436 46.44 0.42 5.87
CA GLU A 436 46.82 -0.81 6.57
C GLU A 436 48.34 -0.92 6.73
N GLU A 437 49.14 -0.45 5.77
CA GLU A 437 50.60 -0.38 5.93
C GLU A 437 51.00 0.56 7.07
N ALA A 438 50.40 1.76 7.14
CA ALA A 438 50.62 2.72 8.21
C ALA A 438 50.22 2.15 9.58
N ALA A 439 49.03 1.55 9.67
CA ALA A 439 48.51 0.93 10.89
C ALA A 439 49.34 -0.28 11.34
N LYS A 440 49.91 -1.05 10.41
CA LYS A 440 50.82 -2.16 10.71
C LYS A 440 52.13 -1.66 11.31
N LYS A 441 52.68 -0.58 10.78
CA LYS A 441 53.93 0.04 11.27
C LYS A 441 53.73 0.82 12.58
N ASN A 442 52.55 1.39 12.79
CA ASN A 442 52.17 2.05 14.04
C ASN A 442 50.67 1.85 14.35
N PRO A 443 50.31 0.87 15.19
CA PRO A 443 48.92 0.57 15.55
C PRO A 443 48.17 1.74 16.21
N ALA A 444 48.87 2.69 16.84
CA ALA A 444 48.25 3.86 17.47
C ALA A 444 47.56 4.81 16.46
N LEU A 445 47.82 4.65 15.16
CA LEU A 445 47.15 5.42 14.10
C LEU A 445 45.73 4.91 13.79
N ARG A 446 45.35 3.70 14.22
CA ARG A 446 44.04 3.10 13.87
C ARG A 446 42.83 3.99 14.20
N PRO A 447 42.73 4.64 15.39
CA PRO A 447 41.61 5.54 15.68
C PRO A 447 41.54 6.74 14.73
N GLY A 448 42.69 7.35 14.40
CA GLY A 448 42.76 8.48 13.47
C GLY A 448 42.40 8.08 12.04
N ILE A 449 42.85 6.90 11.59
CA ILE A 449 42.48 6.32 10.29
C ILE A 449 40.97 6.06 10.25
N ALA A 450 40.40 5.45 11.30
CA ALA A 450 38.97 5.18 11.37
C ALA A 450 38.14 6.48 11.32
N ALA A 451 38.55 7.53 12.04
CA ALA A 451 37.91 8.84 11.97
C ALA A 451 38.02 9.46 10.56
N SER A 452 39.17 9.30 9.90
CA SER A 452 39.41 9.78 8.53
C SER A 452 38.49 9.10 7.52
N VAL A 453 38.31 7.79 7.64
CA VAL A 453 37.42 6.98 6.80
C VAL A 453 35.95 7.36 7.07
N ALA A 454 35.57 7.47 8.35
CA ALA A 454 34.23 7.86 8.78
C ALA A 454 33.78 9.18 8.16
N ARG A 455 34.60 10.23 8.28
CA ARG A 455 34.29 11.56 7.72
C ARG A 455 34.12 11.53 6.20
N ARG A 456 34.99 10.80 5.49
CA ARG A 456 34.92 10.69 4.03
C ARG A 456 33.77 9.81 3.53
N ARG A 457 33.23 8.95 4.40
CA ARG A 457 32.01 8.16 4.14
C ARG A 457 30.74 8.85 4.64
N GLY A 458 30.85 9.96 5.38
CA GLY A 458 29.71 10.66 5.96
C GLY A 458 28.98 9.88 7.04
N ILE A 459 29.66 8.96 7.73
CA ILE A 459 29.08 8.10 8.78
C ILE A 459 29.90 8.22 10.07
N ALA A 460 29.32 7.83 11.20
CA ALA A 460 30.07 7.67 12.45
C ALA A 460 31.05 6.49 12.33
N VAL A 461 32.11 6.48 13.16
CA VAL A 461 32.97 5.31 13.28
C VAL A 461 32.12 4.16 13.82
N PRO A 462 31.96 3.04 13.09
CA PRO A 462 31.15 1.93 13.54
C PRO A 462 31.76 1.27 14.78
N GLU A 463 30.91 0.61 15.57
CA GLU A 463 31.36 -0.21 16.69
C GLU A 463 32.31 -1.31 16.18
N GLY A 464 33.49 -1.43 16.80
CA GLY A 464 34.57 -2.29 16.32
C GLY A 464 35.45 -1.69 15.20
N GLY A 465 35.16 -0.47 14.74
CA GLY A 465 35.93 0.23 13.72
C GLY A 465 35.74 -0.31 12.30
N PHE A 466 36.54 0.17 11.35
CA PHE A 466 36.50 -0.31 9.97
C PHE A 466 37.45 -1.50 9.76
N LEU A 467 37.02 -2.42 8.90
CA LEU A 467 37.78 -3.59 8.47
C LEU A 467 38.13 -3.47 6.98
N ALA A 468 39.38 -3.77 6.63
CA ALA A 468 39.77 -3.89 5.24
C ALA A 468 39.21 -5.20 4.66
N PHE A 469 38.35 -5.11 3.65
CA PHE A 469 37.73 -6.24 2.98
C PHE A 469 37.58 -5.96 1.48
N ARG A 470 38.19 -6.81 0.64
CA ARG A 470 38.14 -6.72 -0.83
C ARG A 470 38.41 -5.30 -1.37
N GLY A 471 39.47 -4.66 -0.89
CA GLY A 471 39.89 -3.32 -1.32
C GLY A 471 39.14 -2.15 -0.67
N ARG A 472 38.20 -2.42 0.26
CA ARG A 472 37.37 -1.40 0.89
C ARG A 472 37.48 -1.42 2.41
N TYR A 473 37.29 -0.27 3.04
CA TYR A 473 36.98 -0.21 4.46
C TYR A 473 35.48 -0.32 4.69
N VAL A 474 35.07 -1.42 5.33
CA VAL A 474 33.67 -1.74 5.64
C VAL A 474 33.48 -1.86 7.15
N SER A 475 32.28 -1.61 7.63
CA SER A 475 31.91 -1.93 9.01
C SER A 475 31.82 -3.46 9.19
N PRO A 476 31.88 -3.98 10.44
CA PRO A 476 31.66 -5.40 10.69
C PRO A 476 30.30 -5.90 10.18
N ALA A 477 29.26 -5.07 10.30
CA ALA A 477 27.93 -5.37 9.79
C ALA A 477 27.90 -5.43 8.25
N GLU A 478 28.53 -4.46 7.57
CA GLU A 478 28.64 -4.45 6.11
C GLU A 478 29.40 -5.69 5.61
N LYS A 479 30.50 -6.05 6.28
CA LYS A 479 31.27 -7.26 5.95
C LYS A 479 30.40 -8.51 6.04
N ALA A 480 29.61 -8.66 7.10
CA ALA A 480 28.73 -9.81 7.28
C ALA A 480 27.67 -9.93 6.17
N GLN A 481 27.14 -8.81 5.65
CA GLN A 481 26.19 -8.84 4.54
C GLN A 481 26.87 -9.16 3.21
N LEU A 482 28.05 -8.59 2.96
CA LEU A 482 28.85 -8.89 1.77
C LEU A 482 29.29 -10.36 1.72
N GLU A 483 29.58 -10.98 2.87
CA GLU A 483 29.88 -12.41 2.99
C GLU A 483 28.68 -13.30 2.66
N LYS A 484 27.45 -12.82 2.87
CA LYS A 484 26.21 -13.50 2.46
C LYS A 484 25.89 -13.35 0.96
N GLY A 485 26.74 -12.67 0.19
CA GLY A 485 26.50 -12.40 -1.23
C GLY A 485 25.49 -11.28 -1.49
N LEU A 486 25.16 -10.49 -0.47
CA LEU A 486 24.29 -9.32 -0.61
C LEU A 486 25.10 -8.10 -1.05
N VAL A 487 24.43 -7.19 -1.72
CA VAL A 487 24.97 -5.91 -2.18
C VAL A 487 24.04 -4.79 -1.76
N GLU A 488 24.61 -3.61 -1.51
CA GLU A 488 23.83 -2.43 -1.17
C GLU A 488 23.07 -1.90 -2.40
N TRP A 489 21.79 -1.64 -2.22
CA TRP A 489 20.91 -1.01 -3.20
C TRP A 489 19.87 -0.15 -2.48
N ASP A 490 19.83 1.14 -2.83
CA ASP A 490 18.85 2.12 -2.34
C ASP A 490 18.67 2.13 -0.80
N GLY A 491 19.79 2.13 -0.07
CA GLY A 491 19.80 2.14 1.39
C GLY A 491 19.48 0.79 2.06
N GLY A 492 19.31 -0.28 1.27
CA GLY A 492 19.08 -1.65 1.74
C GLY A 492 20.09 -2.66 1.21
N TRP A 493 19.96 -3.92 1.65
CA TRP A 493 20.77 -5.04 1.17
C TRP A 493 19.92 -5.99 0.33
N VAL A 494 20.37 -6.26 -0.89
CA VAL A 494 19.67 -7.14 -1.85
C VAL A 494 20.60 -8.23 -2.36
N PRO A 495 20.07 -9.37 -2.83
CA PRO A 495 20.88 -10.36 -3.53
C PRO A 495 21.60 -9.74 -4.72
N ALA A 496 22.87 -10.11 -4.94
CA ALA A 496 23.65 -9.58 -6.06
C ALA A 496 22.99 -9.81 -7.43
N GLU A 497 22.29 -10.93 -7.60
CA GLU A 497 21.53 -11.29 -8.81
C GLU A 497 20.32 -10.38 -9.06
N ASP A 498 19.68 -9.89 -8.00
CA ASP A 498 18.48 -9.06 -8.08
C ASP A 498 18.82 -7.60 -8.46
N ARG A 499 20.06 -7.16 -8.19
CA ARG A 499 20.52 -5.79 -8.45
C ARG A 499 20.33 -5.37 -9.90
N ALA A 500 20.54 -6.27 -10.86
CA ALA A 500 20.38 -5.94 -12.28
C ALA A 500 18.92 -5.61 -12.64
N LYS A 501 17.94 -6.32 -12.08
CA LYS A 501 16.52 -6.06 -12.30
C LYS A 501 16.04 -4.82 -11.56
N LEU A 502 16.50 -4.63 -10.32
CA LEU A 502 16.23 -3.42 -9.54
C LEU A 502 16.78 -2.17 -10.26
N ALA A 503 17.98 -2.25 -10.84
CA ALA A 503 18.56 -1.17 -11.63
C ALA A 503 17.79 -0.88 -12.94
N GLN A 504 17.02 -1.85 -13.45
CA GLN A 504 16.14 -1.67 -14.61
C GLN A 504 14.73 -1.18 -14.20
N GLY A 505 14.50 -0.86 -12.93
CA GLY A 505 13.23 -0.34 -12.42
C GLY A 505 12.16 -1.40 -12.16
N PHE A 506 12.56 -2.66 -12.00
CA PHE A 506 11.65 -3.73 -11.57
C PHE A 506 11.62 -3.85 -10.05
N VAL A 507 10.49 -4.31 -9.52
CA VAL A 507 10.28 -4.61 -8.10
C VAL A 507 9.60 -5.98 -7.98
N ARG A 508 9.74 -6.63 -6.81
CA ARG A 508 9.04 -7.89 -6.53
C ARG A 508 7.68 -7.62 -5.89
N VAL A 509 6.61 -8.14 -6.48
CA VAL A 509 5.25 -8.12 -5.91
C VAL A 509 4.71 -9.54 -5.96
N GLY A 510 4.38 -10.12 -4.80
CA GLY A 510 3.84 -11.49 -4.72
C GLY A 510 4.79 -12.60 -5.20
N GLY A 511 6.09 -12.31 -5.32
CA GLY A 511 7.11 -13.22 -5.85
C GLY A 511 7.56 -12.90 -7.28
N ASP A 512 6.73 -12.18 -8.03
CA ASP A 512 6.95 -11.86 -9.45
C ASP A 512 7.66 -10.52 -9.65
N TRP A 513 8.42 -10.42 -10.74
CA TRP A 513 9.07 -9.18 -11.16
C TRP A 513 8.13 -8.35 -12.03
N VAL A 514 7.77 -7.18 -11.54
CA VAL A 514 6.93 -6.20 -12.24
C VAL A 514 7.64 -4.87 -12.33
N ARG A 515 7.31 -4.04 -13.32
CA ARG A 515 7.86 -2.69 -13.36
C ARG A 515 7.31 -1.89 -12.18
N ALA A 516 8.09 -0.95 -11.64
CA ALA A 516 7.67 -0.13 -10.50
C ALA A 516 6.32 0.58 -10.74
N ALA A 517 6.05 1.04 -11.96
CA ALA A 517 4.76 1.64 -12.33
C ALA A 517 3.59 0.64 -12.30
N GLU A 518 3.84 -0.64 -12.63
CA GLU A 518 2.85 -1.71 -12.58
C GLU A 518 2.60 -2.16 -11.14
N ALA A 519 3.61 -2.08 -10.28
CA ALA A 519 3.46 -2.33 -8.85
C ALA A 519 2.51 -1.33 -8.18
N ASP A 520 2.54 -0.06 -8.56
CA ASP A 520 1.57 0.95 -8.09
C ASP A 520 0.13 0.56 -8.50
N LEU A 521 -0.05 0.15 -9.76
CA LEU A 521 -1.35 -0.30 -10.25
C LEU A 521 -1.86 -1.53 -9.48
N LEU A 522 -0.99 -2.51 -9.25
CA LEU A 522 -1.31 -3.70 -8.46
C LEU A 522 -1.66 -3.34 -7.00
N ALA A 523 -0.90 -2.43 -6.38
CA ALA A 523 -1.14 -1.94 -5.02
C ALA A 523 -2.47 -1.19 -4.90
N ARG A 524 -2.88 -0.48 -5.97
CA ARG A 524 -4.18 0.19 -6.10
C ARG A 524 -5.32 -0.74 -6.48
N GLY A 525 -5.04 -2.05 -6.60
CA GLY A 525 -6.05 -3.08 -6.86
C GLY A 525 -6.37 -3.32 -8.34
N PHE A 526 -5.62 -2.72 -9.27
CA PHE A 526 -5.79 -3.01 -10.69
C PHE A 526 -5.26 -4.40 -11.02
N ARG A 527 -5.80 -5.00 -12.09
CA ARG A 527 -5.39 -6.30 -12.62
C ARG A 527 -5.23 -6.21 -14.13
N GLN A 528 -4.24 -6.92 -14.66
CA GLN A 528 -4.03 -6.97 -16.09
C GLN A 528 -4.92 -8.05 -16.72
N HIS A 529 -5.67 -7.72 -17.76
CA HIS A 529 -6.48 -8.65 -18.52
C HIS A 529 -6.63 -8.17 -19.98
N GLY A 530 -6.47 -9.07 -20.95
CA GLY A 530 -6.52 -8.72 -22.38
C GLY A 530 -5.52 -7.63 -22.80
N GLY A 531 -4.35 -7.57 -22.14
CA GLY A 531 -3.32 -6.55 -22.39
C GLY A 531 -3.65 -5.16 -21.81
N ARG A 532 -4.73 -5.01 -21.03
CA ARG A 532 -5.14 -3.74 -20.41
C ARG A 532 -5.12 -3.86 -18.89
N TRP A 533 -4.89 -2.73 -18.21
CA TRP A 533 -5.06 -2.62 -16.77
C TRP A 533 -6.50 -2.24 -16.45
N LEU A 534 -7.20 -3.13 -15.76
CA LEU A 534 -8.59 -2.96 -15.36
C LEU A 534 -8.65 -2.70 -13.85
N SER A 535 -9.63 -1.90 -13.43
CA SER A 535 -9.95 -1.82 -12.00
C SER A 535 -10.37 -3.21 -11.48
N ARG A 536 -10.38 -3.41 -10.17
CA ARG A 536 -10.82 -4.70 -9.62
C ARG A 536 -12.23 -5.06 -10.07
N ALA A 537 -13.15 -4.08 -10.08
CA ALA A 537 -14.53 -4.29 -10.49
C ALA A 537 -14.64 -4.63 -11.99
N ASP A 538 -13.91 -3.92 -12.86
CA ASP A 538 -13.94 -4.17 -14.30
C ASP A 538 -13.30 -5.51 -14.66
N TYR A 539 -12.23 -5.88 -13.94
CA TYR A 539 -11.61 -7.19 -14.08
C TYR A 539 -12.58 -8.31 -13.69
N ASP A 540 -13.22 -8.21 -12.52
CA ASP A 540 -14.18 -9.20 -12.06
C ASP A 540 -15.42 -9.27 -12.98
N ALA A 541 -15.87 -8.13 -13.52
CA ALA A 541 -16.97 -8.06 -14.48
C ALA A 541 -16.62 -8.73 -15.82
N ALA A 542 -15.44 -8.46 -16.37
CA ALA A 542 -14.96 -9.11 -17.60
C ALA A 542 -14.88 -10.63 -17.44
N ARG A 543 -14.31 -11.08 -16.31
CA ARG A 543 -14.14 -12.50 -15.98
C ARG A 543 -15.43 -13.20 -15.54
N SER A 544 -16.49 -12.45 -15.25
CA SER A 544 -17.84 -12.99 -14.98
C SER A 544 -18.56 -13.46 -16.25
N VAL A 545 -18.01 -13.20 -17.44
CA VAL A 545 -18.51 -13.75 -18.70
C VAL A 545 -17.92 -15.15 -18.93
N TRP A 546 -18.75 -16.15 -19.24
CA TRP A 546 -18.31 -17.55 -19.37
C TRP A 546 -17.18 -17.79 -20.39
N ALA A 547 -17.14 -16.99 -21.45
CA ALA A 547 -16.08 -17.06 -22.47
C ALA A 547 -14.69 -16.74 -21.88
N ASP A 548 -14.63 -15.75 -20.99
CA ASP A 548 -13.41 -15.26 -20.34
C ASP A 548 -13.34 -15.66 -18.86
N ALA A 549 -14.02 -16.74 -18.47
CA ALA A 549 -14.08 -17.25 -17.11
C ALA A 549 -12.70 -17.60 -16.52
N TRP A 550 -12.61 -17.65 -15.18
CA TRP A 550 -11.45 -18.20 -14.49
C TRP A 550 -11.26 -19.67 -14.81
N VAL A 551 -10.01 -20.05 -15.07
CA VAL A 551 -9.59 -21.43 -15.32
C VAL A 551 -8.41 -21.70 -14.40
N GLU A 552 -8.59 -22.63 -13.48
CA GLU A 552 -7.53 -23.15 -12.62
C GLU A 552 -7.21 -24.57 -13.06
N GLU A 553 -5.94 -24.84 -13.29
CA GLU A 553 -5.47 -26.16 -13.64
C GLU A 553 -4.62 -26.72 -12.50
N THR A 554 -5.07 -27.81 -11.92
CA THR A 554 -4.39 -28.53 -10.83
C THR A 554 -3.80 -29.84 -11.35
N PRO A 555 -3.02 -30.60 -10.56
CA PRO A 555 -2.58 -31.92 -10.98
C PRO A 555 -3.73 -32.84 -11.43
N HIS A 556 -4.91 -32.76 -10.80
CA HIS A 556 -6.00 -33.70 -11.04
C HIS A 556 -7.26 -33.12 -11.71
N ALA A 557 -7.41 -31.79 -11.76
CA ALA A 557 -8.63 -31.15 -12.24
C ALA A 557 -8.39 -29.89 -13.09
N ILE A 558 -9.35 -29.58 -13.94
CA ILE A 558 -9.52 -28.31 -14.64
C ILE A 558 -10.81 -27.70 -14.11
N VAL A 559 -10.69 -26.61 -13.36
CA VAL A 559 -11.83 -25.86 -12.81
C VAL A 559 -12.05 -24.64 -13.67
N LYS A 560 -13.22 -24.54 -14.30
CA LYS A 560 -13.67 -23.35 -15.01
C LYS A 560 -14.86 -22.72 -14.29
N THR A 561 -14.76 -21.43 -13.96
CA THR A 561 -15.83 -20.71 -13.26
C THR A 561 -15.88 -19.23 -13.62
N ASN A 562 -17.10 -18.69 -13.73
CA ASN A 562 -17.35 -17.25 -13.87
C ASN A 562 -17.88 -16.61 -12.58
N HIS A 563 -17.72 -17.28 -11.43
CA HIS A 563 -18.20 -16.80 -10.14
C HIS A 563 -17.28 -15.75 -9.52
N SER A 564 -16.06 -16.13 -9.15
CA SER A 564 -15.02 -15.21 -8.68
C SER A 564 -13.63 -15.85 -8.72
N GLU A 565 -12.58 -15.03 -8.69
CA GLU A 565 -11.18 -15.50 -8.58
C GLU A 565 -10.90 -16.22 -7.25
N ALA A 566 -11.55 -15.81 -6.16
CA ALA A 566 -11.36 -16.46 -4.86
C ALA A 566 -11.96 -17.87 -4.90
N PHE A 567 -13.19 -17.98 -5.41
CA PHE A 567 -13.87 -19.26 -5.53
C PHE A 567 -13.16 -20.22 -6.49
N SER A 568 -12.59 -19.73 -7.60
CA SER A 568 -11.82 -20.58 -8.52
C SER A 568 -10.67 -21.28 -7.80
N LYS A 569 -9.89 -20.52 -7.02
CA LYS A 569 -8.76 -21.01 -6.22
C LYS A 569 -9.22 -21.94 -5.09
N ASP A 570 -10.28 -21.57 -4.38
CA ASP A 570 -10.82 -22.39 -3.29
C ASP A 570 -11.34 -23.74 -3.81
N LEU A 571 -12.05 -23.75 -4.95
CA LEU A 571 -12.54 -24.98 -5.55
C LEU A 571 -11.38 -25.86 -6.04
N ALA A 572 -10.37 -25.27 -6.70
CA ALA A 572 -9.17 -25.98 -7.12
C ALA A 572 -8.44 -26.63 -5.94
N ALA A 573 -8.22 -25.88 -4.85
CA ALA A 573 -7.58 -26.38 -3.64
C ALA A 573 -8.43 -27.46 -2.94
N LEU A 574 -9.76 -27.29 -2.90
CA LEU A 574 -10.67 -28.25 -2.29
C LEU A 574 -10.68 -29.58 -3.03
N VAL A 575 -10.67 -29.57 -4.36
CA VAL A 575 -10.62 -30.80 -5.18
C VAL A 575 -9.32 -31.56 -4.95
N GLU A 576 -8.19 -30.86 -4.88
CA GLU A 576 -6.90 -31.48 -4.55
C GLU A 576 -6.88 -32.05 -3.14
N ALA A 577 -7.45 -31.34 -2.16
CA ALA A 577 -7.59 -31.85 -0.80
C ALA A 577 -8.55 -33.06 -0.71
N ALA A 578 -9.57 -33.11 -1.57
CA ALA A 578 -10.51 -34.24 -1.65
C ALA A 578 -9.87 -35.49 -2.28
N TRP A 579 -8.84 -35.33 -3.11
CA TRP A 579 -8.27 -36.39 -3.95
C TRP A 579 -7.88 -37.67 -3.19
N PRO A 580 -7.15 -37.61 -2.06
CA PRO A 580 -6.80 -38.81 -1.31
C PRO A 580 -8.03 -39.55 -0.77
N HIS A 581 -9.07 -38.80 -0.36
CA HIS A 581 -10.31 -39.35 0.14
C HIS A 581 -11.17 -39.97 -0.97
N LEU A 582 -11.22 -39.34 -2.15
CA LEU A 582 -11.87 -39.90 -3.33
C LEU A 582 -11.26 -41.25 -3.72
N ARG A 583 -9.92 -41.35 -3.74
CA ARG A 583 -9.21 -42.61 -3.98
C ARG A 583 -9.58 -43.69 -2.97
N GLU A 584 -9.66 -43.34 -1.69
CA GLU A 584 -10.02 -44.28 -0.61
C GLU A 584 -11.49 -44.74 -0.71
N LEU A 585 -12.41 -43.82 -1.02
CA LEU A 585 -13.84 -44.09 -1.14
C LEU A 585 -14.16 -44.96 -2.36
N HIS A 586 -13.48 -44.73 -3.49
CA HIS A 586 -13.77 -45.42 -4.75
C HIS A 586 -12.80 -46.58 -5.06
N GLY A 587 -11.76 -46.79 -4.24
CA GLY A 587 -10.91 -47.98 -4.28
C GLY A 587 -9.95 -48.06 -5.47
N GLY A 588 -9.58 -46.91 -6.06
CA GLY A 588 -8.68 -46.85 -7.21
C GLY A 588 -8.46 -45.44 -7.74
N GLU A 589 -7.52 -45.29 -8.67
CA GLU A 589 -7.32 -44.06 -9.45
C GLU A 589 -8.28 -44.03 -10.65
N PRO A 590 -8.73 -42.85 -11.09
CA PRO A 590 -9.54 -42.72 -12.28
C PRO A 590 -8.74 -43.11 -13.54
N ALA A 591 -9.42 -43.80 -14.47
CA ALA A 591 -8.82 -44.20 -15.74
C ALA A 591 -8.76 -42.99 -16.69
N PHE A 592 -7.71 -42.18 -16.57
CA PHE A 592 -7.47 -41.10 -17.52
C PHE A 592 -6.94 -41.65 -18.85
N ALA A 593 -7.51 -41.22 -19.97
CA ALA A 593 -6.76 -41.25 -21.23
C ALA A 593 -5.48 -40.42 -21.00
N ARG A 594 -4.29 -41.01 -21.21
CA ARG A 594 -2.97 -40.48 -20.80
C ARG A 594 -2.95 -38.95 -20.60
N GLY A 595 -2.93 -38.51 -19.34
CA GLY A 595 -2.82 -37.09 -18.97
C GLY A 595 -4.14 -36.33 -18.76
N GLY A 596 -5.30 -36.99 -18.81
CA GLY A 596 -6.60 -36.35 -18.55
C GLY A 596 -6.77 -35.83 -17.12
N LYS A 597 -7.65 -34.85 -16.93
CA LYS A 597 -8.03 -34.24 -15.64
C LYS A 597 -9.56 -34.26 -15.48
N LEU A 598 -10.08 -34.17 -14.26
CA LEU A 598 -11.52 -33.98 -14.05
C LEU A 598 -11.92 -32.57 -14.52
N THR A 599 -13.00 -32.45 -15.28
CA THR A 599 -13.47 -31.16 -15.77
C THR A 599 -14.64 -30.67 -14.92
N LEU A 600 -14.46 -29.52 -14.27
CA LEU A 600 -15.43 -28.92 -13.36
C LEU A 600 -15.88 -27.55 -13.88
N HIS A 601 -17.17 -27.39 -14.13
CA HIS A 601 -17.79 -26.15 -14.59
C HIS A 601 -18.69 -25.56 -13.50
N ALA A 602 -18.25 -24.47 -12.87
CA ALA A 602 -18.99 -23.82 -11.80
C ALA A 602 -19.54 -22.46 -12.26
N PHE A 603 -20.85 -22.38 -12.47
CA PHE A 603 -21.53 -21.21 -13.01
C PHE A 603 -22.03 -20.26 -11.92
N ARG A 604 -21.80 -18.97 -12.12
CA ARG A 604 -22.32 -17.90 -11.24
C ARG A 604 -23.84 -17.82 -11.26
N THR A 605 -24.43 -17.96 -12.44
CA THR A 605 -25.86 -17.73 -12.68
C THR A 605 -26.56 -18.97 -13.19
N PHE A 606 -27.86 -19.08 -12.91
CA PHE A 606 -28.70 -20.12 -13.49
C PHE A 606 -28.76 -20.03 -15.01
N ASP A 607 -28.68 -18.83 -15.59
CA ASP A 607 -28.74 -18.66 -17.04
C ASP A 607 -27.53 -19.25 -17.76
N ASP A 608 -26.32 -19.09 -17.22
CA ASP A 608 -25.12 -19.72 -17.76
C ASP A 608 -25.19 -21.24 -17.66
N TYR A 609 -25.64 -21.74 -16.51
CA TYR A 609 -25.84 -23.17 -16.28
C TYR A 609 -26.91 -23.76 -17.21
N ARG A 610 -28.05 -23.08 -17.38
CA ARG A 610 -29.11 -23.49 -18.30
C ARG A 610 -28.60 -23.55 -19.73
N ARG A 611 -27.83 -22.56 -20.17
CA ARG A 611 -27.21 -22.57 -21.51
C ARG A 611 -26.29 -23.76 -21.68
N HIS A 612 -25.42 -24.03 -20.70
CA HIS A 612 -24.57 -25.21 -20.70
C HIS A 612 -25.38 -26.51 -20.80
N CYS A 613 -26.46 -26.65 -20.02
CA CYS A 613 -27.34 -27.82 -20.11
C CYS A 613 -27.94 -27.99 -21.51
N VAL A 614 -28.44 -26.92 -22.13
CA VAL A 614 -29.03 -26.98 -23.48
C VAL A 614 -27.96 -27.32 -24.54
N GLU A 615 -26.78 -26.68 -24.48
CA GLU A 615 -25.68 -26.91 -25.41
C GLU A 615 -25.19 -28.36 -25.37
N HIS A 616 -25.22 -29.00 -24.21
CA HIS A 616 -24.77 -30.37 -24.00
C HIS A 616 -25.89 -31.42 -23.90
N ARG A 617 -27.14 -31.07 -24.23
CA ARG A 617 -28.31 -31.98 -24.18
C ARG A 617 -28.52 -32.64 -22.80
N ALA A 618 -28.45 -31.81 -21.76
CA ALA A 618 -28.63 -32.16 -20.36
C ALA A 618 -29.78 -31.36 -19.71
N GLU A 619 -30.83 -31.06 -20.47
CA GLU A 619 -31.99 -30.29 -20.00
C GLU A 619 -32.75 -30.98 -18.86
N ASP A 620 -32.62 -32.31 -18.78
CA ASP A 620 -33.15 -33.11 -17.70
C ASP A 620 -32.50 -32.76 -16.33
N GLN A 621 -31.33 -32.13 -16.33
CA GLN A 621 -30.59 -31.72 -15.13
C GLN A 621 -30.97 -30.31 -14.62
N LEU A 622 -31.84 -29.57 -15.31
CA LEU A 622 -32.16 -28.18 -14.97
C LEU A 622 -32.75 -27.98 -13.56
N ALA A 623 -33.36 -29.02 -12.97
CA ALA A 623 -33.91 -28.96 -11.62
C ALA A 623 -32.82 -29.07 -10.52
N ALA A 624 -31.64 -29.58 -10.86
CA ALA A 624 -30.53 -29.82 -9.94
C ALA A 624 -29.68 -28.55 -9.72
N ALA A 625 -28.95 -28.53 -8.59
CA ALA A 625 -27.96 -27.48 -8.32
C ALA A 625 -26.62 -27.79 -9.00
N GLY A 626 -26.35 -29.07 -9.25
CA GLY A 626 -25.23 -29.59 -10.02
C GLY A 626 -25.56 -30.97 -10.58
N PHE A 627 -24.72 -31.43 -11.49
CA PHE A 627 -24.73 -32.80 -11.98
C PHE A 627 -23.32 -33.21 -12.40
N ALA A 628 -23.07 -34.51 -12.46
CA ALA A 628 -21.97 -35.11 -13.19
C ALA A 628 -22.49 -36.07 -14.24
N ARG A 629 -21.90 -36.03 -15.44
CA ARG A 629 -22.26 -36.91 -16.55
C ARG A 629 -21.02 -37.57 -17.12
N SER A 630 -21.03 -38.90 -17.16
CA SER A 630 -19.91 -39.70 -17.67
C SER A 630 -19.73 -39.58 -19.18
N ASP A 631 -20.81 -39.37 -19.93
CA ASP A 631 -20.78 -39.21 -21.39
C ASP A 631 -20.27 -37.84 -21.83
N LEU A 632 -20.52 -36.79 -21.03
CA LEU A 632 -19.96 -35.46 -21.21
C LEU A 632 -18.56 -35.31 -20.60
N ASP A 633 -18.22 -36.20 -19.68
CA ASP A 633 -17.00 -36.19 -18.90
C ASP A 633 -16.77 -34.89 -18.12
N VAL A 634 -17.88 -34.32 -17.60
CA VAL A 634 -17.96 -33.03 -16.92
C VAL A 634 -18.83 -33.13 -15.68
N ALA A 635 -18.40 -32.42 -14.64
CA ALA A 635 -19.22 -32.08 -13.48
C ALA A 635 -19.54 -30.58 -13.54
N ALA A 636 -20.82 -30.23 -13.53
CA ALA A 636 -21.29 -28.87 -13.72
C ALA A 636 -22.29 -28.47 -12.62
N GLY A 637 -22.22 -27.24 -12.14
CA GLY A 637 -23.18 -26.74 -11.14
C GLY A 637 -23.25 -25.22 -11.10
N TRP A 638 -24.23 -24.70 -10.38
CA TRP A 638 -24.42 -23.25 -10.22
C TRP A 638 -24.71 -22.86 -8.78
N ASN A 639 -24.41 -21.59 -8.44
CA ASN A 639 -24.60 -21.07 -7.09
C ASN A 639 -26.07 -20.81 -6.76
N LYS A 640 -26.84 -21.88 -6.50
CA LYS A 640 -28.28 -21.85 -6.26
C LYS A 640 -28.70 -21.03 -5.03
N THR A 641 -27.85 -21.00 -4.01
CA THR A 641 -28.18 -20.39 -2.70
C THR A 641 -27.55 -19.01 -2.52
N GLY A 642 -26.66 -18.59 -3.42
CA GLY A 642 -25.80 -17.41 -3.24
C GLY A 642 -24.74 -17.58 -2.14
N ASN A 643 -24.51 -18.81 -1.66
CA ASN A 643 -23.55 -19.11 -0.60
C ASN A 643 -22.38 -19.95 -1.15
N ASP A 644 -21.19 -19.37 -1.13
CA ASP A 644 -19.99 -19.97 -1.69
C ASP A 644 -19.59 -21.29 -1.03
N ARG A 645 -19.80 -21.45 0.29
CA ARG A 645 -19.54 -22.72 0.99
C ARG A 645 -20.47 -23.82 0.50
N HIS A 646 -21.77 -23.53 0.37
CA HIS A 646 -22.73 -24.50 -0.18
C HIS A 646 -22.43 -24.81 -1.64
N PHE A 647 -21.93 -23.83 -2.40
CA PHE A 647 -21.56 -24.06 -3.79
C PHE A 647 -20.30 -24.91 -3.92
N LEU A 648 -19.27 -24.67 -3.10
CA LEU A 648 -18.10 -25.55 -3.00
C LEU A 648 -18.51 -26.99 -2.62
N GLN A 649 -19.44 -27.16 -1.67
CA GLN A 649 -20.01 -28.47 -1.32
C GLN A 649 -20.68 -29.14 -2.52
N THR A 650 -21.46 -28.39 -3.28
CA THR A 650 -22.10 -28.89 -4.51
C THR A 650 -21.04 -29.33 -5.52
N MET A 651 -20.02 -28.51 -5.77
CA MET A 651 -19.01 -28.84 -6.78
C MET A 651 -18.11 -30.02 -6.38
N VAL A 652 -17.72 -30.15 -5.10
CA VAL A 652 -16.95 -31.33 -4.65
C VAL A 652 -17.81 -32.60 -4.64
N HIS A 653 -19.11 -32.46 -4.39
CA HIS A 653 -20.08 -33.55 -4.53
C HIS A 653 -20.16 -34.05 -5.97
N GLU A 654 -20.31 -33.15 -6.96
CA GLU A 654 -20.32 -33.55 -8.38
C GLU A 654 -18.97 -34.09 -8.84
N ALA A 655 -17.86 -33.54 -8.32
CA ALA A 655 -16.53 -34.09 -8.59
C ALA A 655 -16.41 -35.54 -8.13
N ALA A 656 -17.07 -35.92 -7.02
CA ALA A 656 -17.09 -37.30 -6.53
C ALA A 656 -17.81 -38.25 -7.48
N HIS A 657 -18.96 -37.84 -8.04
CA HIS A 657 -19.66 -38.61 -9.06
C HIS A 657 -18.81 -38.80 -10.32
N LEU A 658 -18.20 -37.72 -10.82
CA LEU A 658 -17.34 -37.79 -12.01
C LEU A 658 -16.11 -38.67 -11.77
N PHE A 659 -15.48 -38.55 -10.61
CA PHE A 659 -14.40 -39.44 -10.19
C PHE A 659 -14.86 -40.91 -10.21
N ALA A 660 -16.01 -41.21 -9.63
CA ALA A 660 -16.55 -42.57 -9.55
C ALA A 660 -16.76 -43.18 -10.94
N PHE A 661 -17.33 -42.41 -11.88
CA PHE A 661 -17.52 -42.86 -13.27
C PHE A 661 -16.22 -43.24 -13.95
N ARG A 662 -15.12 -42.54 -13.66
CA ARG A 662 -13.80 -42.83 -14.24
C ARG A 662 -13.01 -43.91 -13.50
N ALA A 663 -13.11 -43.97 -12.18
CA ALA A 663 -12.41 -44.95 -11.36
C ALA A 663 -13.05 -46.33 -11.43
N SER A 664 -14.36 -46.40 -11.67
CA SER A 664 -15.09 -47.65 -11.85
C SER A 664 -16.13 -47.54 -12.97
N PRO A 665 -15.72 -47.50 -14.26
CA PRO A 665 -16.64 -47.32 -15.38
C PRO A 665 -17.68 -48.42 -15.54
N ALA A 666 -17.39 -49.61 -15.01
CA ALA A 666 -18.33 -50.73 -14.99
C ALA A 666 -19.32 -50.68 -13.81
N ALA A 667 -19.10 -49.81 -12.81
CA ALA A 667 -19.92 -49.74 -11.62
C ALA A 667 -21.37 -49.38 -11.95
N ARG A 668 -22.30 -50.15 -11.39
CA ARG A 668 -23.74 -49.89 -11.45
C ARG A 668 -24.22 -49.52 -10.05
N SER A 669 -23.88 -48.30 -9.65
CA SER A 669 -24.18 -47.79 -8.31
C SER A 669 -25.66 -47.39 -8.20
N PRO A 670 -26.42 -47.93 -7.23
CA PRO A 670 -27.75 -47.41 -6.93
C PRO A 670 -27.64 -45.99 -6.37
N SER A 671 -28.71 -45.19 -6.54
CA SER A 671 -28.71 -43.75 -6.19
C SER A 671 -28.27 -43.53 -4.74
N TRP A 672 -28.84 -44.26 -3.76
CA TRP A 672 -28.49 -44.10 -2.35
C TRP A 672 -26.99 -44.29 -2.06
N TYR A 673 -26.33 -45.21 -2.77
CA TYR A 673 -24.93 -45.56 -2.57
C TYR A 673 -24.04 -44.47 -3.18
N SER A 674 -24.34 -44.06 -4.41
CA SER A 674 -23.60 -42.99 -5.09
C SER A 674 -23.69 -41.67 -4.33
N GLU A 675 -24.90 -41.31 -3.90
CA GLU A 675 -25.18 -40.08 -3.16
C GLU A 675 -24.59 -40.13 -1.75
N GLY A 676 -24.60 -41.29 -1.09
CA GLY A 676 -23.97 -41.48 0.21
C GLY A 676 -22.45 -41.26 0.17
N MET A 677 -21.77 -41.67 -0.91
CA MET A 677 -20.35 -41.39 -1.12
C MET A 677 -20.09 -39.91 -1.39
N ALA A 678 -20.85 -39.29 -2.30
CA ALA A 678 -20.66 -37.89 -2.67
C ALA A 678 -20.92 -36.95 -1.49
N THR A 679 -22.00 -37.17 -0.75
CA THR A 679 -22.34 -36.40 0.46
C THR A 679 -21.34 -36.56 1.60
N ALA A 680 -20.55 -37.64 1.64
CA ALA A 680 -19.48 -37.81 2.63
C ALA A 680 -18.37 -36.75 2.48
N LEU A 681 -18.15 -36.24 1.27
CA LEU A 681 -17.15 -35.20 0.98
C LEU A 681 -17.68 -33.78 1.22
N GLU A 682 -18.94 -33.60 1.59
CA GLU A 682 -19.46 -32.26 1.91
C GLU A 682 -19.03 -31.76 3.31
N GLY A 683 -18.50 -32.67 4.15
CA GLY A 683 -17.96 -32.37 5.48
C GLY A 683 -16.49 -31.97 5.43
N PHE A 684 -16.22 -30.68 5.19
CA PHE A 684 -14.86 -30.11 5.17
C PHE A 684 -14.77 -28.76 5.90
N ARG A 685 -13.55 -28.42 6.32
CA ARG A 685 -13.22 -27.14 6.97
C ARG A 685 -11.89 -26.59 6.48
N TRP A 686 -11.76 -25.26 6.49
CA TRP A 686 -10.49 -24.57 6.25
C TRP A 686 -9.74 -24.42 7.58
N ASN A 687 -8.48 -24.83 7.64
CA ASN A 687 -7.66 -24.74 8.87
C ASN A 687 -6.67 -23.56 8.88
N GLY A 688 -6.72 -22.68 7.88
CA GLY A 688 -5.78 -21.58 7.70
C GLY A 688 -4.75 -21.81 6.60
N SER A 689 -4.50 -23.07 6.20
CA SER A 689 -3.55 -23.42 5.13
C SER A 689 -4.09 -24.41 4.10
N ALA A 690 -5.03 -25.27 4.47
CA ALA A 690 -5.62 -26.27 3.60
C ALA A 690 -7.06 -26.63 4.01
N PHE A 691 -7.79 -27.24 3.08
CA PHE A 691 -9.04 -27.93 3.39
C PHE A 691 -8.76 -29.27 4.07
N VAL A 692 -9.52 -29.56 5.12
CA VAL A 692 -9.46 -30.82 5.88
C VAL A 692 -10.85 -31.42 5.93
N PHE A 693 -10.95 -32.72 5.66
CA PHE A 693 -12.20 -33.48 5.71
C PHE A 693 -12.34 -34.17 7.07
N ASP A 694 -13.48 -33.99 7.72
CA ASP A 694 -13.86 -34.72 8.94
C ASP A 694 -15.02 -35.71 8.68
N PHE A 695 -15.59 -35.67 7.47
CA PHE A 695 -16.74 -36.45 7.01
C PHE A 695 -18.04 -36.22 7.81
N LEU A 696 -18.02 -35.35 8.81
CA LEU A 696 -19.18 -34.94 9.57
C LEU A 696 -19.82 -33.77 8.81
N SER A 697 -20.89 -34.05 8.07
CA SER A 697 -21.51 -33.02 7.23
C SER A 697 -22.46 -32.15 8.06
N ASP A 698 -22.07 -30.89 8.31
CA ASP A 698 -22.95 -29.88 8.92
C ASP A 698 -24.24 -29.66 8.10
N LEU A 699 -24.16 -29.88 6.78
CA LEU A 699 -25.29 -29.73 5.87
C LEU A 699 -26.27 -30.89 5.98
N ARG A 700 -25.78 -32.13 6.13
CA ARG A 700 -26.60 -33.36 6.08
C ARG A 700 -27.04 -33.86 7.44
N LEU A 701 -26.23 -33.63 8.49
CA LEU A 701 -26.50 -34.08 9.86
C LEU A 701 -27.86 -33.60 10.41
N PRO A 702 -28.32 -32.35 10.20
CA PRO A 702 -29.63 -31.92 10.69
C PRO A 702 -30.79 -32.75 10.11
N PHE A 703 -30.73 -33.06 8.80
CA PHE A 703 -31.74 -33.89 8.13
C PHE A 703 -31.70 -35.34 8.63
N ALA A 704 -30.50 -35.90 8.79
CA ALA A 704 -30.30 -37.25 9.33
C ALA A 704 -30.87 -37.38 10.76
N ARG A 705 -30.57 -36.42 11.65
CA ARG A 705 -31.09 -36.41 13.03
C ARG A 705 -32.61 -36.22 13.08
N ALA A 706 -33.17 -35.37 12.22
CA ALA A 706 -34.62 -35.19 12.13
C ALA A 706 -35.31 -36.49 11.70
N ALA A 707 -34.79 -37.15 10.66
CA ALA A 707 -35.29 -38.44 10.20
C ALA A 707 -35.17 -39.52 11.29
N ALA A 708 -34.05 -39.58 12.03
CA ALA A 708 -33.87 -40.52 13.13
C ALA A 708 -34.86 -40.30 14.29
N ARG A 709 -35.46 -39.12 14.40
CA ARG A 709 -36.55 -38.79 15.34
C ARG A 709 -37.95 -39.02 14.75
N GLY A 710 -38.04 -39.58 13.55
CA GLY A 710 -39.30 -39.86 12.85
C GLY A 710 -39.83 -38.71 11.99
N VAL A 711 -39.12 -37.59 11.88
CA VAL A 711 -39.58 -36.43 11.09
C VAL A 711 -39.30 -36.71 9.61
N ARG A 712 -40.35 -37.01 8.84
CA ARG A 712 -40.28 -37.30 7.39
C ARG A 712 -39.27 -38.40 7.03
N ALA A 713 -39.04 -39.34 7.95
CA ALA A 713 -38.08 -40.42 7.76
C ALA A 713 -38.44 -41.27 6.54
N ILE A 714 -37.44 -41.58 5.71
CA ILE A 714 -37.58 -42.56 4.63
C ILE A 714 -37.12 -43.91 5.19
N PRO A 715 -37.99 -44.93 5.29
CA PRO A 715 -37.61 -46.25 5.76
C PRO A 715 -36.50 -46.87 4.90
N LEU A 716 -35.63 -47.69 5.47
CA LEU A 716 -34.44 -48.23 4.80
C LEU A 716 -34.78 -48.86 3.42
N LYS A 717 -35.81 -49.71 3.35
CA LYS A 717 -36.19 -50.35 2.08
C LYS A 717 -36.64 -49.35 1.00
N GLU A 718 -37.33 -48.28 1.42
CA GLU A 718 -37.73 -47.20 0.51
C GLU A 718 -36.52 -46.33 0.10
N LEU A 719 -35.60 -46.07 1.02
CA LEU A 719 -34.35 -45.35 0.77
C LEU A 719 -33.51 -46.08 -0.30
N LEU A 720 -33.38 -47.41 -0.19
CA LEU A 720 -32.59 -48.21 -1.13
C LEU A 720 -33.18 -48.23 -2.54
N ALA A 721 -34.50 -48.08 -2.68
CA ALA A 721 -35.22 -48.09 -3.95
C ALA A 721 -35.42 -46.68 -4.57
N ALA A 722 -35.17 -45.62 -3.80
CA ALA A 722 -35.40 -44.26 -4.25
C ALA A 722 -34.35 -43.76 -5.25
N ASP A 723 -34.77 -42.85 -6.12
CA ASP A 723 -33.95 -42.16 -7.12
C ASP A 723 -33.88 -40.67 -6.81
N ALA A 724 -32.66 -40.15 -6.63
CA ALA A 724 -32.42 -38.76 -6.23
C ALA A 724 -33.02 -37.75 -7.21
N LEU A 725 -32.86 -37.97 -8.52
CA LEU A 725 -33.34 -37.04 -9.54
C LEU A 725 -34.87 -37.00 -9.60
N THR A 726 -35.53 -38.15 -9.46
CA THR A 726 -36.98 -38.26 -9.35
C THR A 726 -37.48 -37.53 -8.11
N LEU A 727 -36.81 -37.68 -6.96
CA LEU A 727 -37.16 -36.97 -5.74
C LEU A 727 -36.96 -35.45 -5.88
N ILE A 728 -35.86 -34.99 -6.48
CA ILE A 728 -35.63 -33.55 -6.72
C ILE A 728 -36.79 -32.93 -7.52
N ARG A 729 -37.31 -33.65 -8.52
CA ARG A 729 -38.38 -33.16 -9.40
C ARG A 729 -39.76 -33.22 -8.76
N THR A 730 -40.03 -34.24 -7.93
CA THR A 730 -41.38 -34.51 -7.41
C THR A 730 -41.59 -34.02 -5.97
N ASP A 731 -40.57 -34.09 -5.12
CA ASP A 731 -40.60 -33.61 -3.74
C ASP A 731 -39.18 -33.22 -3.28
N SER A 732 -38.77 -31.99 -3.61
CA SER A 732 -37.45 -31.47 -3.27
C SER A 732 -37.19 -31.44 -1.76
N SER A 733 -38.23 -31.39 -0.92
CA SER A 733 -38.09 -31.43 0.53
C SER A 733 -37.71 -32.84 1.01
N ARG A 734 -38.29 -33.86 0.40
CA ARG A 734 -37.95 -35.27 0.64
C ARG A 734 -36.60 -35.65 0.07
N ALA A 735 -36.16 -35.03 -1.03
CA ALA A 735 -34.79 -35.17 -1.54
C ALA A 735 -33.73 -34.75 -0.50
N LEU A 736 -33.95 -33.69 0.26
CA LEU A 736 -33.03 -33.27 1.33
C LEU A 736 -32.91 -34.30 2.46
N VAL A 737 -34.03 -34.91 2.85
CA VAL A 737 -34.04 -36.01 3.83
C VAL A 737 -33.30 -37.22 3.28
N PHE A 738 -33.57 -37.58 2.01
CA PHE A 738 -32.88 -38.67 1.31
C PHE A 738 -31.36 -38.49 1.37
N TYR A 739 -30.83 -37.32 0.98
CA TYR A 739 -29.39 -37.04 1.06
C TYR A 739 -28.84 -37.16 2.48
N GLY A 740 -29.58 -36.67 3.49
CA GLY A 740 -29.20 -36.82 4.90
C GLY A 740 -29.11 -38.27 5.34
N GLN A 741 -30.07 -39.09 4.93
CA GLN A 741 -30.12 -40.51 5.25
C GLN A 741 -29.06 -41.31 4.49
N CYS A 742 -28.81 -41.03 3.21
CA CYS A 742 -27.72 -41.65 2.43
C CYS A 742 -26.35 -41.37 3.05
N TRP A 743 -26.06 -40.10 3.37
CA TRP A 743 -24.84 -39.70 4.07
C TRP A 743 -24.67 -40.49 5.38
N SER A 744 -25.68 -40.46 6.24
CA SER A 744 -25.57 -41.05 7.58
C SER A 744 -25.51 -42.58 7.57
N LEU A 745 -26.18 -43.24 6.62
CA LEU A 745 -26.07 -44.68 6.42
C LEU A 745 -24.66 -45.06 5.97
N HIS A 746 -24.11 -44.33 4.99
CA HIS A 746 -22.73 -44.54 4.53
C HIS A 746 -21.71 -44.27 5.66
N PHE A 747 -21.91 -43.21 6.43
CA PHE A 747 -21.09 -42.84 7.58
C PHE A 747 -21.14 -43.90 8.68
N PHE A 748 -22.33 -44.41 9.00
CA PHE A 748 -22.54 -45.51 9.96
C PHE A 748 -21.85 -46.79 9.50
N LEU A 749 -22.10 -47.26 8.29
CA LEU A 749 -21.53 -48.51 7.77
C LEU A 749 -20.00 -48.46 7.70
N SER A 750 -19.43 -47.28 7.45
CA SER A 750 -17.98 -47.07 7.40
C SER A 750 -17.33 -46.99 8.78
N ARG A 751 -18.10 -46.74 9.86
CA ARG A 751 -17.58 -46.57 11.23
C ARG A 751 -18.18 -47.55 12.25
N THR A 752 -19.04 -48.45 11.81
CA THR A 752 -19.74 -49.37 12.72
C THR A 752 -18.77 -50.27 13.50
N ALA A 753 -19.03 -50.39 14.80
CA ALA A 753 -18.30 -51.31 15.67
C ALA A 753 -18.69 -52.77 15.42
N ASN A 754 -19.85 -53.02 14.78
CA ASN A 754 -20.32 -54.37 14.49
C ASN A 754 -19.46 -55.01 13.38
N PRO A 755 -18.71 -56.09 13.67
CA PRO A 755 -17.81 -56.71 12.71
C PRO A 755 -18.54 -57.36 11.52
N ALA A 756 -19.77 -57.83 11.72
CA ALA A 756 -20.58 -58.41 10.64
C ALA A 756 -20.99 -57.33 9.63
N TRP A 757 -21.48 -56.17 10.12
CA TRP A 757 -21.84 -55.03 9.27
C TRP A 757 -20.63 -54.47 8.53
N ARG A 758 -19.48 -54.37 9.20
CA ARG A 758 -18.24 -53.91 8.56
C ARG A 758 -17.78 -54.83 7.42
N LYS A 759 -17.86 -56.15 7.63
CA LYS A 759 -17.50 -57.15 6.61
C LYS A 759 -18.45 -57.08 5.41
N ALA A 760 -19.76 -57.12 5.67
CA ALA A 760 -20.79 -57.03 4.64
C ALA A 760 -20.69 -55.73 3.83
N TRP A 761 -20.38 -54.61 4.50
CA TRP A 761 -20.15 -53.32 3.84
C TRP A 761 -18.96 -53.36 2.88
N GLY A 762 -17.83 -53.95 3.30
CA GLY A 762 -16.65 -54.12 2.43
C GLY A 762 -16.95 -54.98 1.20
N GLU A 763 -17.66 -56.09 1.38
CA GLU A 763 -18.07 -56.99 0.29
C GLU A 763 -19.02 -56.30 -0.69
N TYR A 764 -20.00 -55.55 -0.19
CA TYR A 764 -20.93 -54.78 -1.01
C TYR A 764 -20.21 -53.70 -1.83
N ARG A 765 -19.33 -52.90 -1.21
CA ARG A 765 -18.53 -51.87 -1.92
C ARG A 765 -17.70 -52.48 -3.04
N GLU A 766 -17.03 -53.60 -2.77
CA GLU A 766 -16.22 -54.29 -3.78
C GLU A 766 -17.06 -54.86 -4.92
N MET A 767 -18.27 -55.36 -4.62
CA MET A 767 -19.23 -55.83 -5.62
C MET A 767 -19.68 -54.69 -6.55
N VAL A 768 -20.09 -53.54 -5.99
CA VAL A 768 -20.50 -52.37 -6.77
C VAL A 768 -19.35 -51.85 -7.64
N ARG A 769 -18.14 -51.76 -7.07
CA ARG A 769 -16.93 -51.33 -7.78
C ARG A 769 -16.62 -52.20 -9.01
N ARG A 770 -16.89 -53.50 -8.93
CA ARG A 770 -16.72 -54.46 -10.04
C ARG A 770 -17.88 -54.49 -11.03
N GLY A 771 -18.90 -53.64 -10.87
CA GLY A 771 -20.08 -53.60 -11.74
C GLY A 771 -21.12 -54.67 -11.45
N GLY A 772 -21.08 -55.29 -10.27
CA GLY A 772 -22.13 -56.20 -9.85
C GLY A 772 -23.46 -55.49 -9.58
N THR A 773 -24.54 -56.25 -9.60
CA THR A 773 -25.92 -55.74 -9.45
C THR A 773 -26.72 -56.45 -8.36
N ARG A 774 -26.04 -57.17 -7.44
CA ARG A 774 -26.71 -57.87 -6.35
C ARG A 774 -27.37 -56.88 -5.40
N ASP A 775 -28.52 -57.23 -4.85
CA ASP A 775 -29.27 -56.34 -3.96
C ASP A 775 -28.51 -56.12 -2.65
N PHE A 776 -28.57 -54.90 -2.12
CA PHE A 776 -27.91 -54.55 -0.85
C PHE A 776 -28.38 -55.44 0.31
N LEU A 777 -29.67 -55.77 0.37
CA LEU A 777 -30.25 -56.59 1.44
C LEU A 777 -29.79 -58.06 1.37
N GLU A 778 -29.22 -58.53 0.26
CA GLU A 778 -28.58 -59.86 0.21
C GLU A 778 -27.30 -59.93 1.07
N PHE A 779 -26.63 -58.79 1.27
CA PHE A 779 -25.46 -58.68 2.16
C PHE A 779 -25.86 -58.37 3.60
N PHE A 780 -27.07 -57.81 3.78
CA PHE A 780 -27.63 -57.40 5.07
C PHE A 780 -29.03 -58.03 5.28
N PRO A 781 -29.11 -59.35 5.56
CA PRO A 781 -30.38 -60.07 5.58
C PRO A 781 -31.33 -59.67 6.73
N ASP A 782 -30.80 -59.06 7.80
CA ASP A 782 -31.58 -58.51 8.93
C ASP A 782 -31.73 -56.99 8.79
N ALA A 783 -32.55 -56.58 7.81
CA ALA A 783 -32.75 -55.19 7.44
C ALA A 783 -33.32 -54.34 8.60
N ASP A 784 -34.24 -54.90 9.38
CA ASP A 784 -34.93 -54.19 10.46
C ASP A 784 -33.97 -53.91 11.62
N ARG A 785 -33.08 -54.86 11.95
CA ARG A 785 -32.02 -54.64 12.93
C ARG A 785 -30.99 -53.63 12.42
N LEU A 786 -30.59 -53.72 11.16
CA LEU A 786 -29.66 -52.77 10.55
C LEU A 786 -30.22 -51.33 10.65
N GLU A 787 -31.48 -51.14 10.28
CA GLU A 787 -32.15 -49.85 10.34
C GLU A 787 -32.21 -49.31 11.78
N LYS A 788 -32.54 -50.16 12.75
CA LYS A 788 -32.54 -49.79 14.17
C LYS A 788 -31.16 -49.37 14.66
N ASP A 789 -30.12 -50.17 14.37
CA ASP A 789 -28.74 -49.88 14.78
C ASP A 789 -28.24 -48.55 14.17
N TRP A 790 -28.55 -48.32 12.90
CA TRP A 790 -28.22 -47.07 12.20
C TRP A 790 -28.94 -45.87 12.79
N VAL A 791 -30.25 -45.95 13.03
CA VAL A 791 -31.05 -44.87 13.61
C VAL A 791 -30.54 -44.51 15.01
N GLU A 792 -30.23 -45.49 15.86
CA GLU A 792 -29.66 -45.25 17.18
C GLU A 792 -28.27 -44.61 17.10
N PHE A 793 -27.44 -45.04 16.16
CA PHE A 793 -26.15 -44.41 15.91
C PHE A 793 -26.30 -42.92 15.54
N VAL A 794 -27.23 -42.57 14.64
CA VAL A 794 -27.48 -41.17 14.24
C VAL A 794 -28.03 -40.33 15.39
N LYS A 795 -28.83 -40.90 16.29
CA LYS A 795 -29.28 -40.20 17.52
C LYS A 795 -28.13 -39.89 18.47
N GLY A 796 -27.08 -40.72 18.48
CA GLY A 796 -25.89 -40.57 19.31
C GLY A 796 -24.83 -39.61 18.76
N LEU A 797 -24.87 -39.30 17.45
CA LEU A 797 -24.09 -38.23 16.83
C LEU A 797 -24.63 -36.88 17.24
#